data_AF-A0A3D4MD32-F1
#
_entry.id   AF-A0A3D4MD32-F1
#
_cell.length_a   1.000
_cell.length_b   1.000
_cell.length_c   1.000
_cell.angle_alpha   90.00
_cell.angle_beta   90.00
_cell.angle_gamma   90.00
#
_symmetry.space_group_name_H-M   'P 1'
#
loop_
_entity.id
_entity.type
_entity.pdbx_description
1 polymer ?
#
loop_
_entity_poly.entity_id
_entity_poly.type
_entity_poly.pdbx_seq_one_letter_code
_entity_poly.pdbx_strand_id
1 'polypeptide(L)'
;MTKNNKDQKTTAPKAEGKKPEAASILKKNIKDLSLEDYEQLEKRIGTSTRPFPMWGPQRVEENGRSSIQTVLSFIADDSQPLKIYSERPYEEVVALAYCDMPVPSMLPIFKDGIERRGDPLQRQKDILEGKQPQNENFNRTQMMIGDPGHGKSFLGALQGRLRAKGSVEIFDCGGKNMNDLLFEMVLDFGAADALPKAIDKRLKAGSLEDMSVGLLAGLPEKALSKDDSGALKGIDWAYLKTAGNDEVQKSFDILTKVSKIEGLDNAGGNALGMNSQFGALIRAFIDNREIVLDEYNKSREGSDNALQTVIQFLIGELRECTVDNPLKNKDNTSGPSSFTFKRDDMGAGFFVTFTGNKTEDGSTTRSLNKSVYDRLKPDTLPDPDVIDWQHRICQMMVGMPVSTIYSAFQEQADADPAAFGEWLMWMRETKAKVEGTPIPELQQTLLANWQDVVSSSEKLALFYDRWATLSDAEKITTSAPDLIEEVDEEYTKKEGMSFRRIKQHLEEAQPIRAKMQPVDSPVKVEFGAWNKAPKQSETVEENPSLNYGTRLVEYIERMVFEKSGSVGKNKLYSKLNKAMEEFGLRDISLKEGARSRQKSVEESLNISAFADKDLNRQAQIARKVFCNFVRQMDPSIEADDDSIITPKKFLDALKHVQEKETAATNELFVANRDPEQLYAGQPLAAAIIKDAALYAREKKRLDFDLDDLVHHDDFIASLALPTVGEKNLSSVWEQNIRPMMRDSAPAQAEADANAANQNNPRRNDGLSMAEGTSEHGIATTSLQVLYADEDGERAVTLHIVRNEQRGKTLVVGEKAPSKLLAAFREAGVTHVDRNDPSAQTKVEAAIGDLTRGMPEVVKKHLTDAFKYRNNVDPDYLREQAGKPFADADSEKAYLAEARKEYLEGKQLAELMVAPEVTMNLPKFVLKNTGPR
;
A
#
# COMPACT_ATOMS: atom_id res chain seq x y z
N MET A 1 39.19 55.09 -27.66
CA MET A 1 39.26 54.29 -28.89
C MET A 1 38.26 53.13 -28.75
N THR A 2 36.97 53.30 -29.04
CA THR A 2 36.28 53.04 -30.33
C THR A 2 36.58 51.70 -31.00
N LYS A 3 35.66 50.72 -30.85
CA LYS A 3 34.91 49.95 -31.88
C LYS A 3 34.36 48.64 -31.26
N ASN A 4 33.02 48.50 -31.14
CA ASN A 4 32.11 47.71 -32.02
C ASN A 4 32.43 46.20 -32.03
N ASN A 5 31.68 45.29 -31.37
CA ASN A 5 30.26 44.92 -31.45
C ASN A 5 29.93 43.99 -32.65
N LYS A 6 29.32 42.83 -32.31
CA LYS A 6 28.56 41.83 -33.10
C LYS A 6 29.17 40.43 -33.28
N ASP A 7 28.27 39.46 -33.09
CA ASP A 7 28.29 38.02 -33.43
C ASP A 7 28.78 37.01 -32.37
N GLN A 8 27.97 36.81 -31.33
CA GLN A 8 27.72 35.46 -30.79
C GLN A 8 26.21 35.23 -30.67
N LYS A 9 25.63 34.61 -31.70
CA LYS A 9 24.31 33.98 -31.63
C LYS A 9 24.41 32.78 -30.69
N THR A 10 23.65 32.83 -29.61
CA THR A 10 23.22 31.67 -28.83
C THR A 10 22.58 30.64 -29.76
N THR A 11 23.27 29.52 -30.02
CA THR A 11 22.65 28.34 -30.62
C THR A 11 21.78 27.68 -29.56
N ALA A 12 20.46 27.93 -29.64
CA ALA A 12 19.46 27.09 -29.02
C ALA A 12 19.68 25.63 -29.47
N PRO A 13 19.47 24.63 -28.60
CA PRO A 13 19.56 23.23 -28.99
C PRO A 13 18.56 22.99 -30.13
N LYS A 14 19.08 22.49 -31.27
CA LYS A 14 18.23 22.00 -32.35
C LYS A 14 17.32 20.94 -31.74
N ALA A 15 16.01 21.19 -31.79
CA ALA A 15 15.03 20.13 -31.61
C ALA A 15 15.39 19.02 -32.61
N GLU A 16 15.87 17.89 -32.09
CA GLU A 16 15.95 16.67 -32.87
C GLU A 16 14.53 16.39 -33.36
N GLY A 17 14.33 16.52 -34.68
CA GLY A 17 13.07 16.16 -35.30
C GLY A 17 12.72 14.75 -34.86
N LYS A 18 11.50 14.56 -34.35
CA LYS A 18 10.93 13.23 -34.10
C LYS A 18 11.25 12.36 -35.31
N LYS A 19 12.12 11.36 -35.12
CA LYS A 19 12.25 10.26 -36.09
C LYS A 19 10.83 9.74 -36.34
N PRO A 20 10.40 9.55 -37.60
CA PRO A 20 9.12 8.90 -37.86
C PRO A 20 9.11 7.58 -37.10
N GLU A 21 8.06 7.35 -36.29
CA GLU A 21 7.87 6.06 -35.62
C GLU A 21 7.99 4.96 -36.67
N ALA A 22 8.93 4.03 -36.47
CA ALA A 22 9.04 2.86 -37.31
C ALA A 22 7.67 2.16 -37.33
N ALA A 23 7.21 1.78 -38.53
CA ALA A 23 5.94 1.07 -38.67
C ALA A 23 5.96 -0.20 -37.79
N SER A 24 4.92 -0.37 -36.98
CA SER A 24 4.75 -1.53 -36.08
C SER A 24 4.89 -2.85 -36.85
N ILE A 25 5.83 -3.70 -36.41
CA ILE A 25 6.12 -5.01 -36.99
C ILE A 25 4.94 -5.96 -36.77
N LEU A 26 4.26 -5.89 -35.62
CA LEU A 26 3.09 -6.71 -35.33
C LEU A 26 1.92 -6.43 -36.27
N LYS A 27 1.87 -5.25 -36.87
CA LYS A 27 0.86 -4.89 -37.88
C LYS A 27 1.16 -5.43 -39.28
N LYS A 28 2.39 -5.89 -39.56
CA LYS A 28 2.72 -6.53 -40.84
C LYS A 28 1.99 -7.87 -40.96
N ASN A 29 1.52 -8.19 -42.16
CA ASN A 29 0.98 -9.52 -42.45
C ASN A 29 2.05 -10.58 -42.18
N ILE A 30 1.64 -11.74 -41.65
CA ILE A 30 2.58 -12.81 -41.31
C ILE A 30 3.39 -13.26 -42.53
N LYS A 31 2.79 -13.29 -43.72
CA LYS A 31 3.47 -13.64 -44.97
C LYS A 31 4.62 -12.69 -45.34
N ASP A 32 4.56 -11.44 -44.87
CA ASP A 32 5.46 -10.34 -45.26
C ASP A 32 6.58 -10.10 -44.23
N LEU A 33 6.67 -10.91 -43.17
CA LEU A 33 7.71 -10.78 -42.15
C LEU A 33 9.08 -11.26 -42.65
N SER A 34 10.14 -10.54 -42.28
CA SER A 34 11.52 -10.94 -42.55
C SER A 34 12.16 -11.66 -41.36
N LEU A 35 13.31 -12.34 -41.58
CA LEU A 35 14.12 -12.92 -40.50
C LEU A 35 14.52 -11.87 -39.44
N GLU A 36 14.88 -10.67 -39.88
CA GLU A 36 15.19 -9.55 -38.97
C GLU A 36 13.97 -9.12 -38.13
N ASP A 37 12.76 -9.13 -38.71
CA ASP A 37 11.54 -8.83 -37.95
C ASP A 37 11.32 -9.86 -36.83
N TYR A 38 11.59 -11.14 -37.10
CA TYR A 38 11.46 -12.20 -36.10
C TYR A 38 12.46 -12.05 -34.95
N GLU A 39 13.74 -11.82 -35.26
CA GLU A 39 14.78 -11.61 -34.27
C GLU A 39 14.50 -10.36 -33.42
N GLN A 40 13.95 -9.30 -34.01
CA GLN A 40 13.54 -8.10 -33.30
C GLN A 40 12.35 -8.34 -32.37
N LEU A 41 11.39 -9.17 -32.75
CA LEU A 41 10.23 -9.49 -31.93
C LEU A 41 10.55 -10.48 -30.80
N GLU A 42 11.43 -11.44 -31.02
CA GLU A 42 11.67 -12.52 -30.05
C GLU A 42 12.28 -11.98 -28.74
N LYS A 43 11.60 -12.23 -27.62
CA LYS A 43 12.07 -12.00 -26.24
C LYS A 43 11.97 -13.32 -25.47
N ARG A 44 13.06 -13.73 -24.83
CA ARG A 44 13.16 -15.02 -24.12
C ARG A 44 13.09 -14.83 -22.61
N ILE A 45 12.13 -15.48 -21.97
CA ILE A 45 12.05 -15.58 -20.51
C ILE A 45 12.08 -17.05 -20.09
N GLY A 46 12.56 -17.34 -18.88
CA GLY A 46 12.72 -18.73 -18.42
C GLY A 46 13.98 -19.41 -18.94
N THR A 47 15.06 -18.66 -19.18
CA THR A 47 16.40 -19.19 -19.48
C THR A 47 17.12 -19.57 -18.19
N SER A 48 18.20 -20.35 -18.22
CA SER A 48 18.96 -20.75 -17.03
C SER A 48 19.46 -19.57 -16.19
N THR A 49 19.87 -18.48 -16.86
CA THR A 49 20.35 -17.24 -16.22
C THR A 49 19.23 -16.28 -15.81
N ARG A 50 18.00 -16.51 -16.30
CA ARG A 50 16.81 -15.68 -16.06
C ARG A 50 15.58 -16.59 -16.00
N PRO A 51 15.50 -17.43 -14.95
CA PRO A 51 14.38 -18.35 -14.77
C PRO A 51 13.07 -17.58 -14.71
N PHE A 52 11.93 -18.26 -14.94
CA PHE A 52 10.61 -17.66 -14.81
C PHE A 52 9.73 -18.56 -13.93
N PRO A 53 9.08 -18.05 -12.87
CA PRO A 53 8.25 -18.87 -12.00
C PRO A 53 7.15 -19.61 -12.75
N MET A 54 6.90 -20.86 -12.37
CA MET A 54 5.95 -21.74 -13.02
C MET A 54 5.31 -22.69 -12.01
N TRP A 55 4.02 -22.98 -12.20
CA TRP A 55 3.29 -23.96 -11.39
C TRP A 55 3.06 -25.21 -12.23
N GLY A 56 3.32 -26.40 -11.69
CA GLY A 56 3.12 -27.61 -12.46
C GLY A 56 3.52 -28.90 -11.75
N PRO A 57 3.23 -30.05 -12.37
CA PRO A 57 3.58 -31.35 -11.81
C PRO A 57 5.10 -31.55 -11.83
N GLN A 58 5.68 -31.80 -10.67
CA GLN A 58 7.08 -32.14 -10.50
C GLN A 58 7.19 -33.45 -9.70
N ARG A 59 8.25 -34.22 -9.99
CA ARG A 59 8.60 -35.37 -9.18
C ARG A 59 9.27 -34.88 -7.90
N VAL A 60 8.63 -35.12 -6.76
CA VAL A 60 9.12 -34.77 -5.43
C VAL A 60 9.54 -36.06 -4.73
N GLU A 61 10.74 -36.07 -4.16
CA GLU A 61 11.22 -37.15 -3.29
C GLU A 61 11.04 -36.76 -1.83
N GLU A 62 10.11 -37.41 -1.15
CA GLU A 62 9.91 -37.27 0.29
C GLU A 62 10.07 -38.63 0.96
N ASN A 63 10.87 -38.69 2.03
CA ASN A 63 11.08 -39.90 2.82
C ASN A 63 11.45 -41.15 1.99
N GLY A 64 12.23 -40.97 0.92
CA GLY A 64 12.66 -42.05 0.02
C GLY A 64 11.58 -42.59 -0.91
N ARG A 65 10.41 -41.93 -1.02
CA ARG A 65 9.37 -42.23 -2.01
C ARG A 65 9.25 -41.08 -3.00
N SER A 66 9.29 -41.41 -4.29
CA SER A 66 9.03 -40.42 -5.33
C SER A 66 7.53 -40.35 -5.61
N SER A 67 6.94 -39.16 -5.52
CA SER A 67 5.56 -38.88 -5.94
C SER A 67 5.53 -37.72 -6.93
N ILE A 68 4.52 -37.65 -7.79
CA ILE A 68 4.28 -36.46 -8.61
C ILE A 68 3.36 -35.55 -7.81
N GLN A 69 3.82 -34.34 -7.52
CA GLN A 69 3.04 -33.30 -6.84
C GLN A 69 3.01 -32.05 -7.71
N THR A 70 1.95 -31.27 -7.60
CA THR A 70 1.90 -29.96 -8.27
C THR A 70 2.51 -28.94 -7.34
N VAL A 71 3.57 -28.26 -7.77
CA VAL A 71 4.37 -27.36 -6.95
C VAL A 71 4.74 -26.10 -7.70
N LEU A 72 5.12 -25.05 -6.96
CA LEU A 72 5.75 -23.85 -7.52
C LEU A 72 7.22 -24.16 -7.79
N SER A 73 7.66 -23.89 -9.00
CA SER A 73 9.02 -24.04 -9.48
C SER A 73 9.31 -22.93 -10.50
N PHE A 74 10.18 -23.19 -11.47
CA PHE A 74 10.51 -22.25 -12.53
C PHE A 74 10.83 -22.95 -13.85
N ILE A 75 10.63 -22.25 -14.96
CA ILE A 75 11.21 -22.59 -16.27
C ILE A 75 12.63 -22.01 -16.30
N ALA A 76 13.62 -22.86 -16.58
CA ALA A 76 15.03 -22.51 -16.69
C ALA A 76 15.69 -23.33 -17.81
N ASP A 77 15.19 -23.19 -19.04
CA ASP A 77 15.63 -23.96 -20.20
C ASP A 77 16.16 -23.01 -21.29
N ASP A 78 17.46 -23.09 -21.59
CA ASP A 78 18.09 -22.27 -22.63
C ASP A 78 17.74 -22.73 -24.05
N SER A 79 17.33 -23.99 -24.21
CA SER A 79 16.96 -24.60 -25.48
C SER A 79 15.50 -24.35 -25.84
N GLN A 80 14.61 -24.38 -24.83
CA GLN A 80 13.17 -24.15 -24.96
C GLN A 80 12.66 -23.12 -23.94
N PRO A 81 13.19 -21.87 -23.94
CA PRO A 81 12.66 -20.82 -23.09
C PRO A 81 11.27 -20.41 -23.57
N LEU A 82 10.51 -19.73 -22.71
CA LEU A 82 9.25 -19.13 -23.11
C LEU A 82 9.53 -17.93 -24.02
N LYS A 83 9.11 -18.06 -25.28
CA LYS A 83 9.31 -17.05 -26.33
C LYS A 83 8.11 -16.12 -26.41
N ILE A 84 8.33 -14.84 -26.14
CA ILE A 84 7.35 -13.77 -26.30
C ILE A 84 7.75 -12.94 -27.53
N TYR A 85 6.87 -12.87 -28.53
CA TYR A 85 7.08 -12.03 -29.71
C TYR A 85 6.47 -10.65 -29.49
N SER A 86 7.33 -9.67 -29.19
CA SER A 86 6.97 -8.35 -28.68
C SER A 86 7.73 -7.20 -29.35
N GLU A 87 7.04 -6.09 -29.57
CA GLU A 87 7.62 -4.80 -29.97
C GLU A 87 8.22 -4.02 -28.80
N ARG A 88 8.02 -4.53 -27.58
CA ARG A 88 8.57 -3.93 -26.38
C ARG A 88 10.04 -4.30 -26.22
N PRO A 89 10.86 -3.38 -25.69
CA PRO A 89 12.17 -3.72 -25.15
C PRO A 89 12.08 -4.87 -24.15
N TYR A 90 13.17 -5.64 -24.04
CA TYR A 90 13.24 -6.80 -23.17
C TYR A 90 12.90 -6.49 -21.70
N GLU A 91 13.43 -5.39 -21.17
CA GLU A 91 13.19 -4.93 -19.80
C GLU A 91 11.71 -4.67 -19.50
N GLU A 92 10.98 -4.08 -20.46
CA GLU A 92 9.54 -3.84 -20.31
C GLU A 92 8.76 -5.16 -20.27
N VAL A 93 9.12 -6.13 -21.12
CA VAL A 93 8.49 -7.46 -21.14
C VAL A 93 8.71 -8.18 -19.82
N VAL A 94 9.92 -8.16 -19.29
CA VAL A 94 10.24 -8.77 -17.99
C VAL A 94 9.46 -8.09 -16.88
N ALA A 95 9.50 -6.76 -16.79
CA ALA A 95 8.80 -6.01 -15.75
C ALA A 95 7.29 -6.28 -15.75
N LEU A 96 6.66 -6.29 -16.92
CA LEU A 96 5.24 -6.63 -17.07
C LEU A 96 4.96 -8.09 -16.68
N ALA A 97 5.74 -9.05 -17.20
CA ALA A 97 5.53 -10.48 -16.95
C ALA A 97 5.65 -10.84 -15.46
N TYR A 98 6.57 -10.19 -14.74
CA TYR A 98 6.78 -10.42 -13.31
C TYR A 98 5.78 -9.67 -12.42
N CYS A 99 5.52 -8.38 -12.68
CA CYS A 99 4.63 -7.59 -11.84
C CYS A 99 3.16 -8.00 -12.02
N ASP A 100 2.73 -8.28 -13.25
CA ASP A 100 1.36 -8.68 -13.58
C ASP A 100 1.19 -10.20 -13.68
N MET A 101 2.16 -10.98 -13.21
CA MET A 101 2.11 -12.44 -13.23
C MET A 101 0.75 -12.94 -12.72
N PRO A 102 0.11 -13.89 -13.40
CA PRO A 102 -1.14 -14.46 -12.89
C PRO A 102 -0.86 -15.34 -11.66
N VAL A 103 -1.90 -15.62 -10.88
CA VAL A 103 -1.79 -16.48 -9.69
C VAL A 103 -1.21 -17.84 -10.07
N PRO A 104 -0.45 -18.52 -9.18
CA PRO A 104 0.22 -19.79 -9.48
C PRO A 104 -0.66 -20.80 -10.21
N SER A 105 -1.88 -21.02 -9.76
CA SER A 105 -2.80 -21.98 -10.37
C SER A 105 -3.19 -21.66 -11.83
N MET A 106 -2.98 -20.42 -12.28
CA MET A 106 -3.22 -19.95 -13.65
C MET A 106 -1.94 -19.86 -14.51
N LEU A 107 -0.74 -20.07 -13.94
CA LEU A 107 0.52 -20.04 -14.70
C LEU A 107 0.57 -21.05 -15.87
N PRO A 108 0.01 -22.27 -15.77
CA PRO A 108 -0.07 -23.18 -16.92
C PRO A 108 -0.90 -22.60 -18.08
N ILE A 109 -2.05 -21.98 -17.78
CA ILE A 109 -2.95 -21.36 -18.78
C ILE A 109 -2.28 -20.11 -19.39
N PHE A 110 -1.52 -19.37 -18.58
CA PHE A 110 -0.70 -18.27 -19.05
C PHE A 110 0.36 -18.74 -20.05
N LYS A 111 1.13 -19.78 -19.71
CA LYS A 111 2.14 -20.39 -20.57
C LYS A 111 1.52 -20.84 -21.90
N ASP A 112 0.44 -21.62 -21.85
CA ASP A 112 -0.25 -22.12 -23.05
C ASP A 112 -0.72 -20.94 -23.93
N GLY A 113 -1.30 -19.89 -23.33
CA GLY A 113 -1.72 -18.72 -24.09
C GLY A 113 -0.57 -17.94 -24.72
N ILE A 114 0.62 -17.87 -24.09
CA ILE A 114 1.82 -17.31 -24.70
C ILE A 114 2.30 -18.19 -25.88
N GLU A 115 2.30 -19.51 -25.71
CA GLU A 115 2.71 -20.47 -26.74
C GLU A 115 1.78 -20.45 -27.97
N ARG A 116 0.46 -20.30 -27.78
CA ARG A 116 -0.52 -20.08 -28.87
C ARG A 116 -0.30 -18.78 -29.63
N ARG A 117 0.21 -17.75 -28.94
CA ARG A 117 0.65 -16.49 -29.57
C ARG A 117 2.05 -16.60 -30.18
N GLY A 118 2.73 -17.73 -29.95
CA GLY A 118 4.11 -18.06 -30.31
C GLY A 118 4.39 -18.18 -31.81
N ASP A 119 5.51 -18.80 -32.17
CA ASP A 119 6.30 -18.59 -33.40
C ASP A 119 5.57 -18.15 -34.70
N PRO A 120 5.65 -16.85 -35.08
CA PRO A 120 5.11 -16.38 -36.35
C PRO A 120 5.94 -16.81 -37.58
N LEU A 121 7.17 -17.30 -37.43
CA LEU A 121 8.00 -17.81 -38.53
C LEU A 121 7.47 -19.15 -39.02
N GLN A 122 7.18 -20.07 -38.09
CA GLN A 122 6.58 -21.36 -38.44
C GLN A 122 5.23 -21.16 -39.15
N ARG A 123 4.42 -20.19 -38.70
CA ARG A 123 3.17 -19.81 -39.38
C ARG A 123 3.39 -19.25 -40.78
N GLN A 124 4.37 -18.35 -40.95
CA GLN A 124 4.70 -17.80 -42.26
C GLN A 124 5.07 -18.92 -43.24
N LYS A 125 5.92 -19.84 -42.80
CA LYS A 125 6.31 -21.01 -43.61
C LYS A 125 5.08 -21.81 -44.04
N ASP A 126 4.17 -22.12 -43.12
CA ASP A 126 2.96 -22.87 -43.43
C ASP A 126 2.00 -22.11 -44.39
N ILE A 127 1.91 -20.78 -44.28
CA ILE A 127 1.14 -19.92 -45.20
C ILE A 127 1.75 -19.92 -46.61
N LEU A 128 3.07 -19.72 -46.71
CA LEU A 128 3.79 -19.66 -47.98
C LEU A 128 3.83 -21.01 -48.71
N GLU A 129 3.95 -22.11 -47.96
CA GLU A 129 3.87 -23.48 -48.49
C GLU A 129 2.42 -23.90 -48.83
N GLY A 130 1.43 -23.05 -48.52
CA GLY A 130 0.03 -23.32 -48.81
C GLY A 130 -0.53 -24.52 -48.05
N LYS A 131 0.03 -24.86 -46.88
CA LYS A 131 -0.47 -25.97 -46.06
C LYS A 131 -1.90 -25.73 -45.64
N GLN A 132 -2.67 -26.82 -45.59
CA GLN A 132 -4.08 -26.74 -45.20
C GLN A 132 -4.23 -26.32 -43.72
N PRO A 133 -5.20 -25.45 -43.39
CA PRO A 133 -5.53 -25.11 -42.02
C PRO A 133 -6.17 -26.32 -41.32
N GLN A 134 -5.36 -27.15 -40.66
CA GLN A 134 -5.76 -28.20 -39.69
C GLN A 134 -4.65 -28.46 -38.66
N ASN A 135 -3.70 -27.53 -38.50
CA ASN A 135 -2.58 -27.63 -37.57
C ASN A 135 -2.73 -26.56 -36.48
N GLU A 136 -2.32 -26.88 -35.25
CA GLU A 136 -2.39 -26.00 -34.08
C GLU A 136 -1.72 -24.64 -34.32
N ASN A 137 -0.73 -24.57 -35.22
CA ASN A 137 -0.06 -23.34 -35.65
C ASN A 137 -1.02 -22.25 -36.17
N PHE A 138 -2.16 -22.62 -36.75
CA PHE A 138 -3.14 -21.65 -37.28
C PHE A 138 -4.17 -21.19 -36.25
N ASN A 139 -4.21 -21.81 -35.06
CA ASN A 139 -5.16 -21.42 -34.02
C ASN A 139 -4.79 -20.06 -33.44
N ARG A 140 -5.70 -19.08 -33.58
CA ARG A 140 -5.58 -17.71 -33.06
C ARG A 140 -6.61 -17.41 -31.98
N THR A 141 -6.96 -18.44 -31.22
CA THR A 141 -7.94 -18.34 -30.14
C THR A 141 -7.45 -18.97 -28.84
N GLN A 142 -7.96 -18.41 -27.74
CA GLN A 142 -7.92 -19.02 -26.41
C GLN A 142 -9.27 -18.77 -25.76
N MET A 143 -9.83 -19.75 -25.06
CA MET A 143 -11.04 -19.56 -24.26
C MET A 143 -10.80 -19.95 -22.81
N MET A 144 -11.23 -19.10 -21.89
CA MET A 144 -11.09 -19.31 -20.45
C MET A 144 -12.45 -19.23 -19.75
N ILE A 145 -12.78 -20.21 -18.90
CA ILE A 145 -14.01 -20.23 -18.09
C ILE A 145 -13.66 -20.30 -16.61
N GLY A 146 -14.33 -19.51 -15.77
CA GLY A 146 -14.10 -19.50 -14.32
C GLY A 146 -15.05 -18.54 -13.64
N ASP A 147 -15.00 -18.40 -12.32
CA ASP A 147 -15.95 -17.55 -11.59
C ASP A 147 -15.74 -16.05 -11.85
N PRO A 148 -16.75 -15.20 -11.56
CA PRO A 148 -16.61 -13.76 -11.68
C PRO A 148 -15.44 -13.24 -10.85
N GLY A 149 -14.60 -12.40 -11.47
CA GLY A 149 -13.47 -11.80 -10.77
C GLY A 149 -12.22 -12.68 -10.63
N HIS A 150 -12.19 -13.91 -11.19
CA HIS A 150 -10.98 -14.76 -11.28
C HIS A 150 -9.93 -14.25 -12.29
N GLY A 151 -9.99 -12.99 -12.73
CA GLY A 151 -8.92 -12.40 -13.54
C GLY A 151 -8.80 -12.88 -15.00
N LYS A 152 -9.81 -13.56 -15.56
CA LYS A 152 -9.82 -14.07 -16.95
C LYS A 152 -9.46 -12.99 -17.99
N SER A 153 -10.19 -11.87 -17.99
CA SER A 153 -9.98 -10.78 -18.95
C SER A 153 -8.64 -10.08 -18.72
N PHE A 154 -8.18 -10.02 -17.46
CA PHE A 154 -6.86 -9.51 -17.11
C PHE A 154 -5.74 -10.40 -17.67
N LEU A 155 -5.87 -11.73 -17.58
CA LEU A 155 -4.92 -12.69 -18.14
C LEU A 155 -4.82 -12.57 -19.67
N GLY A 156 -5.97 -12.53 -20.36
CA GLY A 156 -6.02 -12.30 -21.81
C GLY A 156 -5.38 -10.97 -22.21
N ALA A 157 -5.73 -9.88 -21.51
CA ALA A 157 -5.17 -8.56 -21.76
C ALA A 157 -3.67 -8.50 -21.44
N LEU A 158 -3.17 -9.19 -20.42
CA LEU A 158 -1.74 -9.28 -20.11
C LEU A 158 -0.96 -9.90 -21.27
N GLN A 159 -1.43 -11.02 -21.80
CA GLN A 159 -0.77 -11.71 -22.92
C GLN A 159 -0.65 -10.81 -24.16
N GLY A 160 -1.67 -9.99 -24.45
CA GLY A 160 -1.59 -8.97 -25.50
C GLY A 160 -0.70 -7.77 -25.14
N ARG A 161 -0.78 -7.26 -23.90
CA ARG A 161 0.07 -6.14 -23.41
C ARG A 161 1.55 -6.49 -23.41
N LEU A 162 1.91 -7.75 -23.20
CA LEU A 162 3.30 -8.22 -23.30
C LEU A 162 3.87 -8.08 -24.71
N ARG A 163 3.02 -8.01 -25.75
CA ARG A 163 3.43 -8.02 -27.16
C ARG A 163 3.41 -6.63 -27.78
N ALA A 164 2.33 -5.87 -27.56
CA ALA A 164 2.11 -4.58 -28.18
C ALA A 164 2.19 -3.42 -27.16
N LYS A 165 2.60 -2.23 -27.63
CA LYS A 165 2.63 -1.01 -26.81
C LYS A 165 1.25 -0.43 -26.52
N GLY A 166 0.28 -0.66 -27.41
CA GLY A 166 -1.09 -0.18 -27.28
C GLY A 166 -1.92 -0.96 -26.25
N SER A 167 -3.07 -0.39 -25.88
CA SER A 167 -4.07 -1.08 -25.07
C SER A 167 -4.68 -2.27 -25.82
N VAL A 168 -4.95 -3.36 -25.11
CA VAL A 168 -5.76 -4.48 -25.63
C VAL A 168 -7.23 -4.10 -25.48
N GLU A 169 -8.03 -4.26 -26.53
CA GLU A 169 -9.46 -4.02 -26.45
C GLU A 169 -10.14 -5.17 -25.71
N ILE A 170 -10.92 -4.82 -24.68
CA ILE A 170 -11.79 -5.75 -23.96
C ILE A 170 -13.22 -5.37 -24.32
N PHE A 171 -13.89 -6.23 -25.07
CA PHE A 171 -15.27 -6.04 -25.50
C PHE A 171 -16.18 -6.91 -24.64
N ASP A 172 -17.06 -6.27 -23.86
CA ASP A 172 -18.09 -6.95 -23.08
C ASP A 172 -19.20 -7.50 -24.00
N CYS A 173 -19.35 -8.83 -24.01
CA CYS A 173 -20.36 -9.56 -24.78
C CYS A 173 -21.66 -9.80 -24.00
N GLY A 174 -21.72 -9.46 -22.70
CA GLY A 174 -22.88 -9.68 -21.84
C GLY A 174 -24.15 -9.06 -22.40
N GLY A 175 -25.19 -9.86 -22.61
CA GLY A 175 -26.48 -9.44 -23.17
C GLY A 175 -26.46 -8.96 -24.63
N LYS A 176 -25.30 -8.90 -25.29
CA LYS A 176 -25.17 -8.37 -26.66
C LYS A 176 -25.52 -9.40 -27.73
N ASN A 177 -25.89 -8.91 -28.91
CA ASN A 177 -26.01 -9.70 -30.11
C ASN A 177 -24.63 -9.91 -30.72
N MET A 178 -24.19 -11.15 -30.89
CA MET A 178 -22.84 -11.46 -31.39
C MET A 178 -22.62 -11.07 -32.86
N ASN A 179 -23.66 -10.73 -33.62
CA ASN A 179 -23.49 -10.09 -34.93
C ASN A 179 -22.82 -8.73 -34.85
N ASP A 180 -22.99 -8.01 -33.73
CA ASP A 180 -22.45 -6.66 -33.52
C ASP A 180 -20.91 -6.66 -33.49
N LEU A 181 -20.30 -7.81 -33.19
CA LEU A 181 -18.85 -8.01 -33.29
C LEU A 181 -18.35 -7.94 -34.74
N LEU A 182 -19.21 -8.29 -35.71
CA LEU A 182 -18.89 -8.27 -37.13
C LEU A 182 -19.37 -6.97 -37.78
N PHE A 183 -20.62 -6.57 -37.56
CA PHE A 183 -21.19 -5.36 -38.14
C PHE A 183 -22.06 -4.65 -37.11
N GLU A 184 -21.82 -3.36 -36.92
CA GLU A 184 -22.59 -2.51 -36.02
C GLU A 184 -23.26 -1.38 -36.79
N MET A 185 -24.41 -0.94 -36.29
CA MET A 185 -25.14 0.22 -36.74
C MET A 185 -24.61 1.45 -36.02
N VAL A 186 -24.43 2.52 -36.76
CA VAL A 186 -24.05 3.83 -36.23
C VAL A 186 -24.97 4.91 -36.75
N LEU A 187 -25.21 5.93 -35.91
CA LEU A 187 -25.88 7.15 -36.35
C LEU A 187 -24.94 7.99 -37.19
N ASP A 188 -25.38 8.34 -38.38
CA ASP A 188 -24.70 9.27 -39.28
C ASP A 188 -25.48 10.59 -39.31
N PHE A 189 -24.85 11.68 -38.89
CA PHE A 189 -25.46 13.03 -38.91
C PHE A 189 -25.08 13.85 -40.15
N GLY A 190 -24.49 13.19 -41.17
CA GLY A 190 -24.06 13.82 -42.40
C GLY A 190 -22.88 14.78 -42.22
N ALA A 191 -22.53 15.51 -43.29
CA ALA A 191 -21.43 16.47 -43.25
C ALA A 191 -21.76 17.64 -42.29
N ALA A 192 -20.85 17.90 -41.34
CA ALA A 192 -20.85 19.00 -40.37
C ALA A 192 -21.74 18.88 -39.12
N ASP A 193 -22.31 17.70 -38.81
CA ASP A 193 -23.12 17.44 -37.60
C ASP A 193 -24.24 18.48 -37.42
N ALA A 194 -24.97 18.79 -38.49
CA ALA A 194 -25.92 19.90 -38.53
C ALA A 194 -27.11 19.71 -37.57
N LEU A 195 -27.67 18.49 -37.49
CA LEU A 195 -28.79 18.19 -36.60
C LEU A 195 -28.40 18.27 -35.10
N PRO A 196 -27.30 17.64 -34.63
CA PRO A 196 -26.79 17.83 -33.27
C PRO A 196 -26.63 19.30 -32.88
N LYS A 197 -25.98 20.10 -33.74
CA LYS A 197 -25.72 21.52 -33.48
C LYS A 197 -27.02 22.33 -33.42
N ALA A 198 -28.00 22.02 -34.25
CA ALA A 198 -29.29 22.71 -34.25
C ALA A 198 -30.08 22.41 -32.97
N ILE A 199 -30.11 21.15 -32.53
CA ILE A 199 -30.78 20.73 -31.29
C ILE A 199 -30.08 21.35 -30.09
N ASP A 200 -28.76 21.27 -29.97
CA ASP A 200 -28.02 21.88 -28.85
C ASP A 200 -28.22 23.40 -28.76
N LYS A 201 -28.24 24.08 -29.91
CA LYS A 201 -28.49 25.53 -29.97
C LYS A 201 -29.89 25.86 -29.46
N ARG A 202 -30.92 25.11 -29.88
CA ARG A 202 -32.30 25.36 -29.46
C ARG A 202 -32.54 24.95 -28.01
N LEU A 203 -31.90 23.88 -27.54
CA LEU A 203 -31.93 23.40 -26.15
C LEU A 203 -31.32 24.45 -25.21
N LYS A 204 -30.12 24.97 -25.52
CA LYS A 204 -29.48 26.04 -24.75
C LYS A 204 -30.28 27.34 -24.73
N ALA A 205 -30.99 27.63 -25.82
CA ALA A 205 -31.85 28.80 -25.93
C ALA A 205 -33.24 28.61 -25.29
N GLY A 206 -33.59 27.42 -24.79
CA GLY A 206 -34.93 27.12 -24.26
C GLY A 206 -36.04 27.26 -25.31
N SER A 207 -35.73 26.99 -26.57
CA SER A 207 -36.60 27.27 -27.73
C SER A 207 -37.08 26.02 -28.47
N LEU A 208 -36.78 24.83 -27.94
CA LEU A 208 -37.36 23.57 -28.42
C LEU A 208 -38.82 23.48 -27.99
N GLU A 209 -39.65 22.81 -28.79
CA GLU A 209 -41.03 22.51 -28.37
C GLU A 209 -41.03 21.53 -27.18
N ASP A 210 -42.00 21.68 -26.25
CA ASP A 210 -42.13 20.81 -25.08
C ASP A 210 -42.21 19.32 -25.46
N MET A 211 -42.86 19.01 -26.59
CA MET A 211 -42.94 17.66 -27.14
C MET A 211 -41.58 17.14 -27.59
N SER A 212 -40.74 17.98 -28.20
CA SER A 212 -39.36 17.64 -28.58
C SER A 212 -38.50 17.39 -27.35
N VAL A 213 -38.62 18.21 -26.31
CA VAL A 213 -37.90 18.01 -25.03
C VAL A 213 -38.31 16.70 -24.38
N GLY A 214 -39.62 16.40 -24.35
CA GLY A 214 -40.14 15.13 -23.83
C GLY A 214 -39.66 13.91 -24.62
N LEU A 215 -39.55 14.00 -25.95
CA LEU A 215 -39.01 12.93 -26.79
C LEU A 215 -37.50 12.74 -26.59
N LEU A 216 -36.73 13.83 -26.51
CA LEU A 216 -35.28 13.79 -26.26
C LEU A 216 -34.95 13.18 -24.90
N ALA A 217 -35.81 13.36 -23.88
CA ALA A 217 -35.68 12.69 -22.59
C ALA A 217 -35.81 11.15 -22.67
N GLY A 218 -36.30 10.61 -23.80
CA GLY A 218 -36.39 9.17 -24.07
C GLY A 218 -35.14 8.54 -24.69
N LEU A 219 -34.11 9.35 -25.00
CA LEU A 219 -32.79 8.86 -25.43
C LEU A 219 -32.13 8.02 -24.32
N PRO A 220 -31.11 7.19 -24.64
CA PRO A 220 -30.37 6.42 -23.64
C PRO A 220 -29.86 7.33 -22.51
N GLU A 221 -30.05 6.92 -21.25
CA GLU A 221 -29.74 7.76 -20.09
C GLU A 221 -28.28 8.23 -20.05
N LYS A 222 -27.35 7.37 -20.50
CA LYS A 222 -25.92 7.67 -20.63
C LYS A 222 -25.63 8.79 -21.64
N ALA A 223 -26.53 9.03 -22.59
CA ALA A 223 -26.41 10.11 -23.57
C ALA A 223 -26.95 11.45 -23.05
N LEU A 224 -27.56 11.49 -21.87
CA LEU A 224 -28.27 12.66 -21.37
C LEU A 224 -27.56 13.28 -20.17
N SER A 225 -27.44 14.60 -20.18
CA SER A 225 -27.08 15.38 -19.00
C SER A 225 -28.30 16.14 -18.49
N LYS A 226 -28.58 16.01 -17.19
CA LYS A 226 -29.69 16.70 -16.53
C LYS A 226 -29.15 17.74 -15.55
N ASP A 227 -29.91 18.79 -15.30
CA ASP A 227 -29.62 19.75 -14.24
C ASP A 227 -30.12 19.27 -12.86
N ASP A 228 -29.88 20.08 -11.83
CA ASP A 228 -30.26 19.76 -10.43
C ASP A 228 -31.78 19.62 -10.24
N SER A 229 -32.59 20.09 -11.20
CA SER A 229 -34.05 19.94 -11.21
C SER A 229 -34.54 18.70 -11.98
N GLY A 230 -33.61 17.94 -12.58
CA GLY A 230 -33.90 16.79 -13.42
C GLY A 230 -34.27 17.13 -14.87
N ALA A 231 -34.18 18.40 -15.28
CA ALA A 231 -34.46 18.84 -16.63
C ALA A 231 -33.27 18.59 -17.57
N LEU A 232 -33.57 18.33 -18.85
CA LEU A 232 -32.55 18.03 -19.86
C LEU A 232 -31.68 19.26 -20.15
N LYS A 233 -30.37 19.14 -19.92
CA LYS A 233 -29.37 20.20 -20.07
C LYS A 233 -28.50 20.05 -21.32
N GLY A 234 -28.28 18.82 -21.77
CA GLY A 234 -27.42 18.54 -22.92
C GLY A 234 -27.41 17.07 -23.32
N ILE A 235 -26.94 16.80 -24.55
CA ILE A 235 -26.91 15.47 -25.14
C ILE A 235 -25.47 15.14 -25.53
N ASP A 236 -25.01 13.94 -25.17
CA ASP A 236 -23.73 13.40 -25.63
C ASP A 236 -23.92 12.73 -27.01
N TRP A 237 -23.68 13.53 -28.05
CA TRP A 237 -23.76 13.09 -29.44
C TRP A 237 -22.66 12.09 -29.81
N ALA A 238 -21.53 12.07 -29.11
CA ALA A 238 -20.45 11.13 -29.39
C ALA A 238 -20.84 9.72 -28.91
N TYR A 239 -21.44 9.62 -27.72
CA TYR A 239 -22.02 8.36 -27.24
C TYR A 239 -23.04 7.80 -28.22
N LEU A 240 -23.98 8.63 -28.70
CA LEU A 240 -25.04 8.19 -29.62
C LEU A 240 -24.52 7.68 -30.97
N LYS A 241 -23.36 8.17 -31.44
CA LYS A 241 -22.71 7.68 -32.67
C LYS A 241 -22.18 6.25 -32.53
N THR A 242 -21.87 5.81 -31.32
CA THR A 242 -21.21 4.51 -31.05
C THR A 242 -22.00 3.64 -30.07
N ALA A 243 -23.28 3.94 -29.86
CA ALA A 243 -24.17 3.18 -28.98
C ALA A 243 -24.48 1.79 -29.59
N GLY A 244 -25.00 0.87 -28.78
CA GLY A 244 -25.38 -0.46 -29.28
C GLY A 244 -26.51 -0.39 -30.32
N ASN A 245 -26.63 -1.42 -31.18
CA ASN A 245 -27.57 -1.47 -32.29
C ASN A 245 -29.02 -1.07 -31.91
N ASP A 246 -29.54 -1.61 -30.81
CA ASP A 246 -30.89 -1.31 -30.32
C ASP A 246 -31.02 0.15 -29.85
N GLU A 247 -29.99 0.69 -29.21
CA GLU A 247 -29.95 2.09 -28.76
C GLU A 247 -29.82 3.07 -29.93
N VAL A 248 -29.04 2.71 -30.95
CA VAL A 248 -28.89 3.48 -32.21
C VAL A 248 -30.22 3.53 -32.93
N GLN A 249 -30.93 2.41 -33.09
CA GLN A 249 -32.26 2.39 -33.71
C GLN A 249 -33.25 3.25 -32.95
N LYS A 250 -33.33 3.08 -31.61
CA LYS A 250 -34.22 3.87 -30.77
C LYS A 250 -33.91 5.36 -30.86
N SER A 251 -32.62 5.72 -30.85
CA SER A 251 -32.17 7.10 -30.95
C SER A 251 -32.46 7.68 -32.33
N PHE A 252 -32.29 6.91 -33.40
CA PHE A 252 -32.67 7.29 -34.75
C PHE A 252 -34.16 7.62 -34.85
N ASP A 253 -35.02 6.78 -34.28
CA ASP A 253 -36.47 6.98 -34.30
C ASP A 253 -36.89 8.25 -33.53
N ILE A 254 -36.29 8.48 -32.36
CA ILE A 254 -36.52 9.68 -31.54
C ILE A 254 -36.06 10.93 -32.30
N LEU A 255 -34.83 10.93 -32.78
CA LEU A 255 -34.23 12.09 -33.45
C LEU A 255 -34.91 12.39 -34.78
N THR A 256 -35.42 11.37 -35.48
CA THR A 256 -36.25 11.56 -36.69
C THR A 256 -37.56 12.27 -36.36
N LYS A 257 -38.23 11.91 -35.25
CA LYS A 257 -39.45 12.59 -34.80
C LYS A 257 -39.18 14.02 -34.37
N VAL A 258 -38.14 14.24 -33.58
CA VAL A 258 -37.73 15.58 -33.12
C VAL A 258 -37.36 16.45 -34.32
N SER A 259 -36.59 15.92 -35.27
CA SER A 259 -36.22 16.65 -36.49
C SER A 259 -37.45 17.14 -37.27
N LYS A 260 -38.50 16.31 -37.39
CA LYS A 260 -39.76 16.69 -38.04
C LYS A 260 -40.55 17.75 -37.27
N ILE A 261 -40.68 17.61 -35.95
CA ILE A 261 -41.38 18.60 -35.10
C ILE A 261 -40.69 19.95 -35.20
N GLU A 262 -39.36 19.95 -35.14
CA GLU A 262 -38.54 21.16 -35.14
C GLU A 262 -38.31 21.76 -36.55
N GLY A 263 -38.82 21.11 -37.61
CA GLY A 263 -38.63 21.51 -39.00
C GLY A 263 -37.18 21.48 -39.48
N LEU A 264 -36.35 20.62 -38.87
CA LEU A 264 -34.92 20.45 -39.16
C LEU A 264 -34.66 19.46 -40.31
N ASP A 265 -35.71 18.85 -40.84
CA ASP A 265 -35.69 17.89 -41.96
C ASP A 265 -35.61 18.53 -43.35
N ASN A 266 -35.97 19.83 -43.48
CA ASN A 266 -36.07 20.53 -44.76
C ASN A 266 -34.77 21.23 -45.23
N ALA A 267 -33.68 21.14 -44.47
CA ALA A 267 -32.41 21.81 -44.76
C ALA A 267 -31.42 20.91 -45.52
N GLY A 268 -31.77 20.47 -46.73
CA GLY A 268 -30.87 19.93 -47.77
C GLY A 268 -29.79 18.91 -47.36
N GLY A 269 -30.01 17.63 -47.68
CA GLY A 269 -29.06 16.51 -47.51
C GLY A 269 -29.39 15.63 -46.29
N ASN A 270 -28.96 14.35 -46.29
CA ASN A 270 -29.18 13.38 -45.20
C ASN A 270 -28.64 13.92 -43.85
N ALA A 271 -29.44 14.72 -43.13
CA ALA A 271 -29.07 15.32 -41.85
C ALA A 271 -29.07 14.31 -40.69
N LEU A 272 -29.73 13.17 -40.89
CA LEU A 272 -29.74 12.01 -40.01
C LEU A 272 -29.95 10.76 -40.86
N GLY A 273 -29.05 9.80 -40.76
CA GLY A 273 -29.10 8.50 -41.41
C GLY A 273 -28.60 7.41 -40.48
N MET A 274 -28.87 6.17 -40.86
CA MET A 274 -28.24 5.00 -40.25
C MET A 274 -27.19 4.47 -41.21
N ASN A 275 -25.99 4.21 -40.70
CA ASN A 275 -24.90 3.64 -41.46
C ASN A 275 -24.48 2.33 -40.78
N SER A 276 -23.99 1.38 -41.57
CA SER A 276 -23.38 0.17 -41.03
C SER A 276 -21.86 0.28 -41.15
N GLN A 277 -21.15 -0.17 -40.12
CA GLN A 277 -19.69 -0.21 -40.12
C GLN A 277 -19.18 -1.55 -39.59
N PHE A 278 -17.88 -1.77 -39.72
CA PHE A 278 -17.23 -2.96 -39.17
C PHE A 278 -17.28 -2.93 -37.64
N GLY A 279 -17.77 -4.02 -37.06
CA GLY A 279 -17.78 -4.26 -35.63
C GLY A 279 -16.37 -4.51 -35.06
N ALA A 280 -16.30 -4.65 -33.74
CA ALA A 280 -15.04 -4.70 -33.00
C ALA A 280 -14.08 -5.81 -33.47
N LEU A 281 -14.59 -7.01 -33.79
CA LEU A 281 -13.75 -8.14 -34.21
C LEU A 281 -13.12 -7.91 -35.60
N ILE A 282 -13.88 -7.37 -36.55
CA ILE A 282 -13.36 -7.03 -37.88
C ILE A 282 -12.35 -5.89 -37.78
N ARG A 283 -12.64 -4.84 -36.99
CA ARG A 283 -11.70 -3.75 -36.75
C ARG A 283 -10.40 -4.27 -36.13
N ALA A 284 -10.48 -5.14 -35.12
CA ALA A 284 -9.31 -5.75 -34.52
C ALA A 284 -8.47 -6.57 -35.52
N PHE A 285 -9.13 -7.28 -36.45
CA PHE A 285 -8.47 -8.00 -37.54
C PHE A 285 -7.77 -7.05 -38.52
N ILE A 286 -8.46 -6.02 -39.01
CA ILE A 286 -7.88 -5.01 -39.92
C ILE A 286 -6.69 -4.30 -39.28
N ASP A 287 -6.81 -3.94 -38.00
CA ASP A 287 -5.77 -3.25 -37.24
C ASP A 287 -4.63 -4.17 -36.79
N ASN A 288 -4.75 -5.49 -37.03
CA ASN A 288 -3.83 -6.53 -36.59
C ASN A 288 -3.51 -6.49 -35.09
N ARG A 289 -4.55 -6.25 -34.28
CA ARG A 289 -4.45 -6.12 -32.83
C ARG A 289 -5.20 -7.24 -32.11
N GLU A 290 -4.80 -7.47 -30.87
CA GLU A 290 -5.44 -8.44 -30.00
C GLU A 290 -6.74 -7.89 -29.42
N ILE A 291 -7.74 -8.76 -29.26
CA ILE A 291 -9.04 -8.45 -28.67
C ILE A 291 -9.45 -9.53 -27.67
N VAL A 292 -10.00 -9.10 -26.53
CA VAL A 292 -10.62 -9.96 -25.52
C VAL A 292 -12.14 -9.79 -25.63
N LEU A 293 -12.84 -10.88 -25.92
CA LEU A 293 -14.29 -10.98 -25.93
C LEU A 293 -14.74 -11.49 -24.55
N ASP A 294 -15.06 -10.55 -23.66
CA ASP A 294 -15.38 -10.81 -22.27
C ASP A 294 -16.83 -11.27 -22.09
N GLU A 295 -17.08 -12.16 -21.13
CA GLU A 295 -18.41 -12.72 -20.84
C GLU A 295 -19.14 -13.30 -22.07
N TYR A 296 -18.40 -13.99 -22.95
CA TYR A 296 -18.93 -14.53 -24.21
C TYR A 296 -20.16 -15.42 -24.02
N ASN A 297 -20.19 -16.22 -22.95
CA ASN A 297 -21.32 -17.09 -22.62
C ASN A 297 -22.46 -16.41 -21.84
N LYS A 298 -22.44 -15.09 -21.72
CA LYS A 298 -23.60 -14.26 -21.31
C LYS A 298 -24.20 -13.47 -22.47
N SER A 299 -23.71 -13.68 -23.69
CA SER A 299 -24.31 -13.14 -24.91
C SER A 299 -25.72 -13.66 -25.15
N ARG A 300 -26.52 -12.91 -25.93
CA ARG A 300 -27.89 -13.29 -26.28
C ARG A 300 -27.93 -14.68 -26.92
N GLU A 301 -28.80 -15.54 -26.40
CA GLU A 301 -28.93 -16.92 -26.85
C GLU A 301 -29.15 -17.01 -28.38
N GLY A 302 -28.41 -17.91 -29.03
CA GLY A 302 -28.48 -18.17 -30.47
C GLY A 302 -27.83 -17.10 -31.37
N SER A 303 -27.35 -15.98 -30.81
CA SER A 303 -26.71 -14.92 -31.60
C SER A 303 -25.30 -15.30 -32.09
N ASP A 304 -24.64 -16.24 -31.42
CA ASP A 304 -23.31 -16.78 -31.76
C ASP A 304 -23.30 -17.68 -33.00
N ASN A 305 -24.46 -18.04 -33.55
CA ASN A 305 -24.56 -18.80 -34.78
C ASN A 305 -23.87 -18.09 -35.96
N ALA A 306 -23.95 -16.76 -36.01
CA ALA A 306 -23.27 -15.96 -37.03
C ALA A 306 -21.74 -16.00 -36.92
N LEU A 307 -21.21 -16.33 -35.75
CA LEU A 307 -19.77 -16.44 -35.52
C LEU A 307 -19.20 -17.83 -35.81
N GLN A 308 -20.02 -18.85 -36.09
CA GLN A 308 -19.52 -20.23 -36.22
C GLN A 308 -18.44 -20.34 -37.30
N THR A 309 -18.68 -19.80 -38.50
CA THR A 309 -17.69 -19.84 -39.60
C THR A 309 -16.48 -18.96 -39.32
N VAL A 310 -16.67 -17.85 -38.59
CA VAL A 310 -15.56 -17.00 -38.15
C VAL A 310 -14.69 -17.74 -37.12
N ILE A 311 -15.29 -18.46 -36.17
CA ILE A 311 -14.57 -19.30 -35.21
C ILE A 311 -13.78 -20.39 -35.94
N GLN A 312 -14.37 -21.06 -36.94
CA GLN A 312 -13.65 -22.02 -37.78
C GLN A 312 -12.45 -21.39 -38.49
N PHE A 313 -12.61 -20.16 -39.01
CA PHE A 313 -11.48 -19.39 -39.50
C PHE A 313 -10.45 -19.17 -38.39
N LEU A 314 -10.82 -18.64 -37.23
CA LEU A 314 -9.88 -18.27 -36.16
C LEU A 314 -9.10 -19.47 -35.60
N ILE A 315 -9.75 -20.62 -35.38
CA ILE A 315 -9.09 -21.85 -34.89
C ILE A 315 -8.24 -22.52 -35.98
N GLY A 316 -8.34 -22.08 -37.23
CA GLY A 316 -7.56 -22.61 -38.33
C GLY A 316 -8.11 -23.87 -38.94
N GLU A 317 -9.44 -24.00 -39.04
CA GLU A 317 -10.10 -24.96 -39.95
C GLU A 317 -10.29 -24.38 -41.36
N LEU A 318 -10.35 -23.05 -41.49
CA LEU A 318 -10.57 -22.35 -42.77
C LEU A 318 -9.43 -21.38 -43.09
N ARG A 319 -9.11 -21.25 -44.39
CA ARG A 319 -8.12 -20.29 -44.90
C ARG A 319 -8.73 -18.91 -45.14
N GLU A 320 -10.01 -18.86 -45.48
CA GLU A 320 -10.78 -17.64 -45.62
C GLU A 320 -12.23 -17.86 -45.20
N CYS A 321 -12.88 -16.80 -44.76
CA CYS A 321 -14.29 -16.78 -44.39
C CYS A 321 -14.88 -15.44 -44.81
N THR A 322 -15.97 -15.47 -45.58
CA THR A 322 -16.74 -14.27 -45.90
C THR A 322 -17.97 -14.22 -45.00
N VAL A 323 -18.16 -13.07 -44.35
CA VAL A 323 -19.35 -12.76 -43.57
C VAL A 323 -20.11 -11.65 -44.25
N ASP A 324 -21.39 -11.88 -44.51
CA ASP A 324 -22.27 -10.88 -45.10
C ASP A 324 -22.82 -9.96 -44.01
N ASN A 325 -22.96 -8.67 -44.34
CA ASN A 325 -23.52 -7.68 -43.43
C ASN A 325 -25.05 -7.82 -43.40
N PRO A 326 -25.65 -8.31 -42.29
CA PRO A 326 -27.10 -8.52 -42.21
C PRO A 326 -27.90 -7.22 -42.14
N LEU A 327 -27.22 -6.08 -41.96
CA LEU A 327 -27.81 -4.74 -41.86
C LEU A 327 -28.00 -4.11 -43.23
N LYS A 328 -27.23 -4.53 -44.24
CA LYS A 328 -27.31 -3.96 -45.59
C LYS A 328 -28.65 -4.32 -46.24
N ASN A 329 -29.29 -3.32 -46.85
CA ASN A 329 -30.62 -3.35 -47.47
C ASN A 329 -31.82 -3.31 -46.51
N LYS A 330 -31.59 -3.21 -45.20
CA LYS A 330 -32.62 -2.75 -44.24
C LYS A 330 -32.45 -1.23 -44.08
N ASP A 331 -33.55 -0.49 -44.19
CA ASP A 331 -33.67 0.91 -43.75
C ASP A 331 -32.75 1.95 -44.41
N ASN A 332 -32.45 1.81 -45.72
CA ASN A 332 -31.57 2.73 -46.47
C ASN A 332 -30.15 2.89 -45.89
N THR A 333 -29.67 1.90 -45.13
CA THR A 333 -28.31 1.93 -44.57
C THR A 333 -27.23 1.90 -45.64
N SER A 334 -26.29 2.85 -45.56
CA SER A 334 -25.01 2.78 -46.29
C SER A 334 -24.04 1.84 -45.56
N GLY A 335 -22.93 1.45 -46.20
CA GLY A 335 -21.86 0.66 -45.56
C GLY A 335 -21.42 -0.59 -46.32
N PRO A 336 -20.39 -1.29 -45.81
CA PRO A 336 -19.81 -2.48 -46.45
C PRO A 336 -20.84 -3.61 -46.56
N SER A 337 -20.87 -4.32 -47.69
CA SER A 337 -21.80 -5.47 -47.91
C SER A 337 -21.40 -6.72 -47.17
N SER A 338 -20.10 -6.90 -47.01
CA SER A 338 -19.52 -8.10 -46.49
C SER A 338 -18.08 -7.79 -46.11
N PHE A 339 -17.47 -8.73 -45.42
CA PHE A 339 -16.04 -8.72 -45.13
C PHE A 339 -15.50 -10.13 -45.30
N THR A 340 -14.31 -10.24 -45.88
CA THR A 340 -13.64 -11.53 -46.05
C THR A 340 -12.40 -11.55 -45.17
N PHE A 341 -12.40 -12.42 -44.17
CA PHE A 341 -11.21 -12.78 -43.42
C PHE A 341 -10.32 -13.68 -44.29
N LYS A 342 -9.03 -13.34 -44.42
CA LYS A 342 -8.05 -14.17 -45.14
C LYS A 342 -6.80 -14.35 -44.30
N ARG A 343 -6.23 -15.55 -44.27
CA ARG A 343 -4.95 -15.79 -43.58
C ARG A 343 -3.80 -14.94 -44.13
N ASP A 344 -3.84 -14.66 -45.43
CA ASP A 344 -2.83 -13.86 -46.11
C ASP A 344 -2.86 -12.37 -45.70
N ASP A 345 -3.96 -11.90 -45.11
CA ASP A 345 -4.14 -10.52 -44.63
C ASP A 345 -3.98 -10.42 -43.10
N MET A 346 -3.73 -11.55 -42.44
CA MET A 346 -3.60 -11.61 -40.99
C MET A 346 -2.19 -11.20 -40.57
N GLY A 347 -2.10 -10.16 -39.76
CA GLY A 347 -0.87 -9.71 -39.14
C GLY A 347 -0.46 -10.51 -37.93
N ALA A 348 0.82 -10.38 -37.57
CA ALA A 348 1.39 -11.14 -36.47
C ALA A 348 0.74 -10.81 -35.12
N GLY A 349 0.27 -9.58 -34.94
CA GLY A 349 -0.36 -9.10 -33.72
C GLY A 349 -1.73 -9.72 -33.42
N PHE A 350 -2.51 -10.09 -34.44
CA PHE A 350 -3.91 -10.48 -34.27
C PHE A 350 -4.10 -11.77 -33.47
N PHE A 351 -4.96 -11.74 -32.45
CA PHE A 351 -5.38 -12.88 -31.63
C PHE A 351 -6.71 -12.56 -30.96
N VAL A 352 -7.53 -13.59 -30.69
CA VAL A 352 -8.84 -13.44 -30.04
C VAL A 352 -8.88 -14.26 -28.75
N THR A 353 -9.08 -13.61 -27.62
CA THR A 353 -9.31 -14.30 -26.34
C THR A 353 -10.78 -14.25 -25.99
N PHE A 354 -11.39 -15.40 -25.72
CA PHE A 354 -12.75 -15.51 -25.22
C PHE A 354 -12.70 -15.75 -23.71
N THR A 355 -13.59 -15.11 -22.95
CA THR A 355 -13.81 -15.46 -21.54
C THR A 355 -15.26 -15.86 -21.31
N GLY A 356 -15.51 -16.67 -20.29
CA GLY A 356 -16.85 -17.02 -19.85
C GLY A 356 -16.92 -17.27 -18.35
N ASN A 357 -18.14 -17.28 -17.81
CA ASN A 357 -18.40 -17.65 -16.42
C ASN A 357 -18.88 -19.11 -16.31
N LYS A 358 -18.67 -19.76 -15.16
CA LYS A 358 -19.26 -21.09 -14.90
C LYS A 358 -20.80 -20.96 -14.94
N THR A 359 -21.50 -22.02 -15.35
CA THR A 359 -22.97 -22.00 -15.52
C THR A 359 -23.75 -21.76 -14.22
N GLU A 360 -23.12 -21.99 -13.07
CA GLU A 360 -23.67 -21.74 -11.73
C GLU A 360 -23.76 -20.24 -11.37
N ASP A 361 -23.12 -19.36 -12.16
CA ASP A 361 -23.09 -17.90 -11.94
C ASP A 361 -24.47 -17.22 -12.07
N GLY A 362 -25.44 -17.85 -12.71
CA GLY A 362 -26.82 -17.36 -12.76
C GLY A 362 -27.57 -17.67 -14.05
N SER A 363 -28.87 -17.33 -14.07
CA SER A 363 -29.79 -17.65 -15.16
C SER A 363 -29.46 -17.00 -16.51
N THR A 364 -28.64 -15.94 -16.51
CA THR A 364 -28.17 -15.26 -17.73
C THR A 364 -26.91 -15.89 -18.33
N THR A 365 -26.22 -16.77 -17.58
CA THR A 365 -25.03 -17.47 -18.05
C THR A 365 -25.46 -18.76 -18.74
N ARG A 366 -25.28 -18.83 -20.07
CA ARG A 366 -25.66 -20.01 -20.85
C ARG A 366 -24.50 -20.98 -20.97
N SER A 367 -24.83 -22.27 -21.05
CA SER A 367 -23.88 -23.27 -21.56
C SER A 367 -23.57 -22.94 -23.02
N LEU A 368 -22.30 -23.11 -23.42
CA LEU A 368 -21.97 -22.99 -24.84
C LEU A 368 -22.58 -24.16 -25.62
N ASN A 369 -22.88 -23.92 -26.89
CA ASN A 369 -23.27 -24.99 -27.80
C ASN A 369 -22.13 -26.01 -27.93
N LYS A 370 -22.45 -27.30 -28.06
CA LYS A 370 -21.46 -28.37 -28.19
C LYS A 370 -20.40 -28.09 -29.25
N SER A 371 -20.80 -27.57 -30.41
CA SER A 371 -19.89 -27.19 -31.49
C SER A 371 -18.90 -26.09 -31.09
N VAL A 372 -19.31 -25.16 -30.22
CA VAL A 372 -18.44 -24.08 -29.72
C VAL A 372 -17.49 -24.63 -28.67
N TYR A 373 -17.97 -25.50 -27.76
CA TYR A 373 -17.13 -26.21 -26.80
C TYR A 373 -16.01 -27.01 -27.49
N ASP A 374 -16.36 -27.83 -28.49
CA ASP A 374 -15.40 -28.69 -29.19
C ASP A 374 -14.35 -27.88 -29.98
N ARG A 375 -14.73 -26.70 -30.50
CA ARG A 375 -13.85 -25.81 -31.28
C ARG A 375 -12.94 -24.95 -30.41
N LEU A 376 -13.50 -24.28 -29.41
CA LEU A 376 -12.76 -23.33 -28.57
C LEU A 376 -11.97 -24.01 -27.45
N LYS A 377 -12.38 -25.23 -27.04
CA LYS A 377 -11.74 -26.04 -25.99
C LYS A 377 -11.41 -25.20 -24.75
N PRO A 378 -12.42 -24.70 -24.03
CA PRO A 378 -12.21 -23.77 -22.93
C PRO A 378 -11.37 -24.37 -21.82
N ASP A 379 -10.37 -23.62 -21.36
CA ASP A 379 -9.62 -23.91 -20.14
C ASP A 379 -10.45 -23.46 -18.93
N THR A 380 -10.75 -24.39 -18.03
CA THR A 380 -11.42 -24.06 -16.77
C THR A 380 -10.40 -23.61 -15.75
N LEU A 381 -10.56 -22.40 -15.23
CA LEU A 381 -9.73 -21.86 -14.16
C LEU A 381 -10.04 -22.63 -12.86
N PRO A 382 -9.01 -23.09 -12.13
CA PRO A 382 -9.20 -23.72 -10.84
C PRO A 382 -9.69 -22.71 -9.79
N ASP A 383 -10.25 -23.23 -8.71
CA ASP A 383 -10.58 -22.39 -7.55
C ASP A 383 -9.29 -21.95 -6.84
N PRO A 384 -9.23 -20.72 -6.32
CA PRO A 384 -8.02 -20.21 -5.68
C PRO A 384 -7.64 -20.99 -4.42
N ASP A 385 -6.35 -21.33 -4.29
CA ASP A 385 -5.76 -21.88 -3.06
C ASP A 385 -5.04 -20.78 -2.25
N VAL A 386 -4.55 -21.10 -1.04
CA VAL A 386 -3.82 -20.19 -0.15
C VAL A 386 -2.69 -19.46 -0.87
N ILE A 387 -1.94 -20.16 -1.72
CA ILE A 387 -0.83 -19.55 -2.48
C ILE A 387 -1.34 -18.50 -3.49
N ASP A 388 -2.52 -18.71 -4.08
CA ASP A 388 -3.15 -17.76 -5.01
C ASP A 388 -3.67 -16.53 -4.26
N TRP A 389 -4.27 -16.73 -3.07
CA TRP A 389 -4.65 -15.65 -2.16
C TRP A 389 -3.45 -14.80 -1.80
N GLN A 390 -2.36 -15.42 -1.34
CA GLN A 390 -1.14 -14.72 -0.94
C GLN A 390 -0.52 -13.94 -2.11
N HIS A 391 -0.39 -14.58 -3.28
CA HIS A 391 0.09 -13.96 -4.50
C HIS A 391 -0.69 -12.67 -4.81
N ARG A 392 -2.02 -12.77 -4.78
CA ARG A 392 -2.88 -11.66 -5.17
C ARG A 392 -2.92 -10.54 -4.14
N ILE A 393 -2.86 -10.88 -2.85
CA ILE A 393 -2.74 -9.92 -1.74
C ILE A 393 -1.44 -9.10 -1.91
N CYS A 394 -0.31 -9.75 -2.20
CA CYS A 394 0.95 -9.05 -2.53
C CYS A 394 0.78 -8.09 -3.71
N GLN A 395 0.19 -8.55 -4.82
CA GLN A 395 -0.04 -7.69 -5.98
C GLN A 395 -0.89 -6.46 -5.66
N MET A 396 -1.90 -6.60 -4.80
CA MET A 396 -2.75 -5.48 -4.38
C MET A 396 -2.01 -4.51 -3.46
N MET A 397 -1.17 -5.00 -2.55
CA MET A 397 -0.45 -4.18 -1.59
C MET A 397 0.75 -3.44 -2.19
N VAL A 398 1.54 -4.10 -3.04
CA VAL A 398 2.82 -3.54 -3.56
C VAL A 398 2.93 -3.49 -5.08
N GLY A 399 1.90 -3.96 -5.80
CA GLY A 399 1.85 -3.92 -7.26
C GLY A 399 2.59 -5.07 -7.97
N MET A 400 3.05 -6.07 -7.22
CA MET A 400 3.67 -7.30 -7.75
C MET A 400 3.56 -8.48 -6.76
N PRO A 401 3.62 -9.75 -7.23
CA PRO A 401 3.47 -10.93 -6.38
C PRO A 401 4.78 -11.35 -5.72
N VAL A 402 5.25 -10.53 -4.78
CA VAL A 402 6.52 -10.75 -4.07
C VAL A 402 6.59 -12.15 -3.47
N SER A 403 5.50 -12.65 -2.86
CA SER A 403 5.47 -13.99 -2.27
C SER A 403 5.81 -15.10 -3.27
N THR A 404 5.22 -15.09 -4.46
CA THR A 404 5.50 -16.10 -5.50
C THR A 404 6.93 -15.96 -6.03
N ILE A 405 7.41 -14.75 -6.23
CA ILE A 405 8.79 -14.51 -6.70
C ILE A 405 9.79 -14.98 -5.64
N TYR A 406 9.56 -14.65 -4.37
CA TYR A 406 10.37 -15.10 -3.25
C TYR A 406 10.37 -16.62 -3.13
N SER A 407 9.21 -17.27 -3.14
CA SER A 407 9.14 -18.75 -3.05
C SER A 407 9.83 -19.45 -4.23
N ALA A 408 9.83 -18.86 -5.43
CA ALA A 408 10.53 -19.41 -6.58
C ALA A 408 12.06 -19.23 -6.51
N PHE A 409 12.55 -18.20 -5.80
CA PHE A 409 13.97 -17.82 -5.72
C PHE A 409 14.46 -17.69 -4.28
N GLN A 410 13.92 -18.51 -3.38
CA GLN A 410 14.10 -18.33 -1.95
C GLN A 410 15.58 -18.39 -1.55
N GLU A 411 16.33 -19.36 -2.08
CA GLU A 411 17.76 -19.51 -1.80
C GLU A 411 18.56 -18.26 -2.19
N GLN A 412 18.25 -17.64 -3.32
CA GLN A 412 18.93 -16.43 -3.79
C GLN A 412 18.50 -15.20 -2.99
N ALA A 413 17.20 -15.09 -2.68
CA ALA A 413 16.65 -14.00 -1.89
C ALA A 413 17.17 -14.01 -0.45
N ASP A 414 17.34 -15.19 0.15
CA ASP A 414 17.88 -15.34 1.50
C ASP A 414 19.41 -15.12 1.52
N ALA A 415 20.12 -15.47 0.45
CA ALA A 415 21.56 -15.26 0.33
C ALA A 415 21.94 -13.77 0.17
N ASP A 416 21.16 -13.00 -0.61
CA ASP A 416 21.34 -11.55 -0.76
C ASP A 416 20.00 -10.81 -0.76
N PRO A 417 19.43 -10.55 0.44
CA PRO A 417 18.12 -9.89 0.56
C PRO A 417 18.08 -8.46 0.03
N ALA A 418 19.22 -7.78 0.00
CA ALA A 418 19.33 -6.40 -0.46
C ALA A 418 19.28 -6.34 -1.99
N ALA A 419 20.10 -7.14 -2.68
CA ALA A 419 20.08 -7.22 -4.14
C ALA A 419 18.71 -7.70 -4.66
N PHE A 420 18.07 -8.64 -3.95
CA PHE A 420 16.71 -9.06 -4.27
C PHE A 420 15.71 -7.90 -4.16
N GLY A 421 15.76 -7.12 -3.08
CA GLY A 421 14.91 -5.93 -2.89
C GLY A 421 15.11 -4.86 -3.97
N GLU A 422 16.36 -4.57 -4.34
CA GLU A 422 16.69 -3.64 -5.44
C GLU A 422 16.12 -4.13 -6.78
N TRP A 423 16.22 -5.44 -7.05
CA TRP A 423 15.68 -6.04 -8.26
C TRP A 423 14.14 -5.95 -8.33
N LEU A 424 13.45 -6.17 -7.21
CA LEU A 424 11.99 -5.98 -7.12
C LEU A 424 11.60 -4.52 -7.44
N MET A 425 12.32 -3.56 -6.85
CA MET A 425 12.06 -2.13 -7.08
C MET A 425 12.29 -1.75 -8.54
N TRP A 426 13.39 -2.22 -9.15
CA TRP A 426 13.69 -2.00 -10.57
C TRP A 426 12.56 -2.51 -11.48
N MET A 427 12.01 -3.70 -11.23
CA MET A 427 10.87 -4.23 -11.98
C MET A 427 9.64 -3.32 -11.84
N ARG A 428 9.34 -2.89 -10.60
CA ARG A 428 8.19 -2.04 -10.32
C ARG A 428 8.30 -0.67 -10.98
N GLU A 429 9.46 -0.04 -10.94
CA GLU A 429 9.77 1.24 -11.60
C GLU A 429 9.71 1.14 -13.12
N THR A 430 10.22 0.04 -13.69
CA THR A 430 10.17 -0.20 -15.13
C THR A 430 8.72 -0.34 -15.59
N LYS A 431 7.88 -1.11 -14.87
CA LYS A 431 6.44 -1.18 -15.16
C LYS A 431 5.76 0.19 -15.04
N ALA A 432 6.06 0.97 -14.00
CA ALA A 432 5.51 2.31 -13.81
C ALA A 432 5.82 3.25 -14.99
N LYS A 433 7.04 3.18 -15.54
CA LYS A 433 7.43 3.91 -16.76
C LYS A 433 6.63 3.45 -17.97
N VAL A 434 6.39 2.15 -18.11
CA VAL A 434 5.57 1.58 -19.19
C VAL A 434 4.12 2.06 -19.12
N GLU A 435 3.54 2.14 -17.92
CA GLU A 435 2.16 2.54 -17.70
C GLU A 435 1.98 4.07 -17.67
N GLY A 436 3.07 4.84 -17.54
CA GLY A 436 3.04 6.29 -17.40
C GLY A 436 2.44 6.76 -16.07
N THR A 437 2.44 5.90 -15.05
CA THR A 437 1.85 6.15 -13.73
C THR A 437 2.92 6.05 -12.64
N PRO A 438 3.02 7.04 -11.73
CA PRO A 438 3.98 6.96 -10.62
C PRO A 438 3.58 5.87 -9.61
N ILE A 439 4.57 5.25 -8.97
CA ILE A 439 4.33 4.26 -7.91
C ILE A 439 3.89 5.00 -6.64
N PRO A 440 2.76 4.64 -6.01
CA PRO A 440 2.35 5.24 -4.73
C PRO A 440 3.40 5.04 -3.64
N GLU A 441 3.62 6.06 -2.81
CA GLU A 441 4.66 6.07 -1.76
C GLU A 441 4.51 4.91 -0.76
N LEU A 442 3.27 4.59 -0.36
CA LEU A 442 2.98 3.43 0.51
C LEU A 442 3.47 2.13 -0.13
N GLN A 443 3.23 1.92 -1.44
CA GLN A 443 3.68 0.71 -2.14
C GLN A 443 5.21 0.63 -2.18
N GLN A 444 5.90 1.75 -2.41
CA GLN A 444 7.36 1.78 -2.39
C GLN A 444 7.91 1.43 -1.01
N THR A 445 7.31 1.98 0.05
CA THR A 445 7.72 1.74 1.44
C THR A 445 7.51 0.29 1.85
N LEU A 446 6.35 -0.28 1.51
CA LEU A 446 6.06 -1.70 1.73
C LEU A 446 7.00 -2.60 0.92
N LEU A 447 7.29 -2.26 -0.35
CA LEU A 447 8.17 -3.07 -1.20
C LEU A 447 9.64 -3.02 -0.74
N ALA A 448 10.10 -1.89 -0.18
CA ALA A 448 11.42 -1.81 0.45
C ALA A 448 11.55 -2.76 1.66
N ASN A 449 10.43 -3.09 2.30
CA ASN A 449 10.33 -3.99 3.44
C ASN A 449 9.64 -5.31 3.05
N TRP A 450 10.04 -5.85 1.90
CA TRP A 450 9.37 -6.99 1.27
C TRP A 450 9.25 -8.23 2.16
N GLN A 451 10.17 -8.48 3.12
CA GLN A 451 10.08 -9.62 4.03
C GLN A 451 8.82 -9.56 4.90
N ASP A 452 8.53 -8.38 5.44
CA ASP A 452 7.34 -8.13 6.28
C ASP A 452 6.06 -8.27 5.44
N VAL A 453 6.11 -7.86 4.16
CA VAL A 453 5.02 -8.05 3.18
C VAL A 453 4.77 -9.53 2.92
N VAL A 454 5.81 -10.33 2.66
CA VAL A 454 5.69 -11.78 2.42
C VAL A 454 5.07 -12.46 3.64
N SER A 455 5.60 -12.22 4.84
CA SER A 455 5.07 -12.82 6.09
C SER A 455 3.63 -12.38 6.39
N SER A 456 3.31 -11.10 6.23
CA SER A 456 1.95 -10.59 6.49
C SER A 456 0.95 -11.10 5.47
N SER A 457 1.35 -11.19 4.20
CA SER A 457 0.49 -11.72 3.14
C SER A 457 0.13 -13.19 3.35
N GLU A 458 1.04 -14.00 3.90
CA GLU A 458 0.79 -15.41 4.23
C GLU A 458 -0.31 -15.54 5.27
N LYS A 459 -0.19 -14.77 6.37
CA LYS A 459 -1.18 -14.73 7.45
C LYS A 459 -2.55 -14.27 6.97
N LEU A 460 -2.58 -13.21 6.15
CA LEU A 460 -3.80 -12.73 5.53
C LEU A 460 -4.40 -13.76 4.58
N ALA A 461 -3.58 -14.46 3.78
CA ALA A 461 -4.05 -15.48 2.86
C ALA A 461 -4.72 -16.66 3.57
N LEU A 462 -4.10 -17.17 4.64
CA LEU A 462 -4.67 -18.22 5.48
C LEU A 462 -6.00 -17.79 6.11
N PHE A 463 -6.07 -16.55 6.60
CA PHE A 463 -7.31 -16.01 7.15
C PHE A 463 -8.40 -15.85 6.10
N TYR A 464 -8.09 -15.29 4.92
CA TYR A 464 -9.08 -15.09 3.86
C TYR A 464 -9.54 -16.40 3.24
N ASP A 465 -8.67 -17.40 3.11
CA ASP A 465 -9.04 -18.75 2.69
C ASP A 465 -10.02 -19.38 3.70
N ARG A 466 -9.72 -19.24 5.00
CA ARG A 466 -10.61 -19.70 6.07
C ARG A 466 -11.95 -18.98 6.02
N TRP A 467 -11.96 -17.67 5.81
CA TRP A 467 -13.20 -16.90 5.68
C TRP A 467 -13.99 -17.37 4.44
N ALA A 468 -13.34 -17.48 3.28
CA ALA A 468 -13.98 -17.97 2.07
C ALA A 468 -14.66 -19.32 2.29
N THR A 469 -13.95 -20.27 2.90
CA THR A 469 -14.47 -21.60 3.26
C THR A 469 -15.66 -21.55 4.21
N LEU A 470 -15.61 -20.72 5.25
CA LEU A 470 -16.70 -20.61 6.25
C LEU A 470 -17.92 -19.83 5.73
N SER A 471 -17.76 -19.04 4.66
CA SER A 471 -18.83 -18.27 4.00
C SER A 471 -19.47 -18.98 2.80
N ASP A 472 -19.07 -20.23 2.53
CA ASP A 472 -19.48 -21.00 1.36
C ASP A 472 -20.34 -22.20 1.79
N ALA A 473 -21.62 -22.18 1.41
CA ALA A 473 -22.60 -23.18 1.79
C ALA A 473 -22.24 -24.61 1.34
N GLU A 474 -21.56 -24.78 0.20
CA GLU A 474 -21.13 -26.09 -0.26
C GLU A 474 -19.97 -26.60 0.59
N LYS A 475 -18.95 -25.76 0.82
CA LYS A 475 -17.74 -26.13 1.56
C LYS A 475 -17.97 -26.37 3.04
N ILE A 476 -18.89 -25.66 3.69
CA ILE A 476 -19.18 -25.87 5.12
C ILE A 476 -19.87 -27.20 5.41
N THR A 477 -20.53 -27.81 4.41
CA THR A 477 -21.26 -29.08 4.58
C THR A 477 -20.33 -30.18 5.12
N THR A 478 -19.06 -30.16 4.72
CA THR A 478 -18.01 -31.06 5.21
C THR A 478 -17.08 -30.41 6.23
N SER A 479 -16.73 -29.13 6.06
CA SER A 479 -15.68 -28.49 6.87
C SER A 479 -16.17 -27.85 8.19
N ALA A 480 -17.43 -27.44 8.27
CA ALA A 480 -18.03 -26.79 9.45
C ALA A 480 -19.55 -27.00 9.52
N PRO A 481 -20.03 -28.24 9.78
CA PRO A 481 -21.46 -28.56 9.69
C PRO A 481 -22.36 -27.75 10.64
N ASP A 482 -21.81 -27.23 11.73
CA ASP A 482 -22.52 -26.40 12.71
C ASP A 482 -22.93 -25.01 12.17
N LEU A 483 -22.40 -24.62 11.00
CA LEU A 483 -22.73 -23.38 10.29
C LEU A 483 -23.84 -23.52 9.24
N ILE A 484 -24.34 -24.73 8.94
CA ILE A 484 -25.32 -24.96 7.87
C ILE A 484 -26.63 -24.15 8.07
N GLU A 485 -27.02 -23.92 9.32
CA GLU A 485 -28.19 -23.08 9.64
C GLU A 485 -27.92 -21.57 9.48
N GLU A 486 -26.66 -21.17 9.50
CA GLU A 486 -26.22 -19.77 9.43
C GLU A 486 -25.79 -19.36 8.02
N VAL A 487 -25.22 -20.26 7.22
CA VAL A 487 -24.63 -19.94 5.92
C VAL A 487 -25.32 -20.76 4.84
N ASP A 488 -26.25 -20.12 4.13
CA ASP A 488 -26.97 -20.69 2.99
C ASP A 488 -26.43 -20.17 1.65
N GLU A 489 -26.99 -20.66 0.54
CA GLU A 489 -26.59 -20.22 -0.80
C GLU A 489 -26.81 -18.72 -1.04
N GLU A 490 -27.87 -18.14 -0.45
CA GLU A 490 -28.16 -16.71 -0.59
C GLU A 490 -27.11 -15.86 0.14
N TYR A 491 -26.73 -16.27 1.35
CA TYR A 491 -25.64 -15.67 2.10
C TYR A 491 -24.32 -15.83 1.36
N THR A 492 -24.01 -17.00 0.81
CA THR A 492 -22.79 -17.24 0.01
C THR A 492 -22.69 -16.26 -1.17
N LYS A 493 -23.79 -16.08 -1.92
CA LYS A 493 -23.85 -15.13 -3.05
C LYS A 493 -23.67 -13.68 -2.60
N LYS A 494 -24.26 -13.30 -1.46
CA LYS A 494 -24.23 -11.93 -0.95
C LYS A 494 -22.99 -11.58 -0.16
N GLU A 495 -22.34 -12.54 0.50
CA GLU A 495 -21.29 -12.30 1.49
C GLU A 495 -20.01 -13.14 1.32
N GLY A 496 -20.00 -14.06 0.35
CA GLY A 496 -18.84 -14.89 0.02
C GLY A 496 -17.59 -14.07 -0.30
N MET A 497 -16.43 -14.59 0.10
CA MET A 497 -15.15 -13.93 -0.13
C MET A 497 -14.64 -14.11 -1.56
N SER A 498 -14.08 -13.03 -2.11
CA SER A 498 -13.47 -13.00 -3.44
C SER A 498 -12.33 -11.98 -3.48
N PHE A 499 -11.47 -12.06 -4.49
CA PHE A 499 -10.38 -11.11 -4.69
C PHE A 499 -10.84 -9.65 -4.74
N ARG A 500 -12.05 -9.36 -5.22
CA ARG A 500 -12.60 -7.99 -5.26
C ARG A 500 -12.85 -7.43 -3.86
N ARG A 501 -13.33 -8.26 -2.93
CA ARG A 501 -13.58 -7.84 -1.54
C ARG A 501 -12.27 -7.64 -0.78
N ILE A 502 -11.31 -8.54 -0.96
CA ILE A 502 -9.97 -8.39 -0.38
C ILE A 502 -9.32 -7.08 -0.86
N LYS A 503 -9.42 -6.79 -2.17
CA LYS A 503 -8.97 -5.51 -2.74
C LYS A 503 -9.62 -4.32 -2.04
N GLN A 504 -10.94 -4.36 -1.88
CA GLN A 504 -11.68 -3.30 -1.18
C GLN A 504 -11.18 -3.14 0.27
N HIS A 505 -10.94 -4.22 1.01
CA HIS A 505 -10.45 -4.15 2.38
C HIS A 505 -9.07 -3.46 2.44
N LEU A 506 -8.16 -3.80 1.52
CA LEU A 506 -6.84 -3.18 1.44
C LEU A 506 -6.90 -1.70 1.03
N GLU A 507 -7.75 -1.34 0.07
CA GLU A 507 -7.92 0.05 -0.41
C GLU A 507 -8.57 0.94 0.66
N GLU A 508 -9.58 0.43 1.38
CA GLU A 508 -10.27 1.17 2.44
C GLU A 508 -9.40 1.45 3.66
N ALA A 509 -8.33 0.68 3.86
CA ALA A 509 -7.34 0.86 4.92
C ALA A 509 -6.27 1.93 4.61
N GLN A 510 -6.12 2.32 3.34
CA GLN A 510 -5.15 3.34 2.92
C GLN A 510 -5.46 4.75 3.46
N PRO A 511 -6.68 5.30 3.31
CA PRO A 511 -6.97 6.65 3.77
C PRO A 511 -7.02 6.73 5.30
N ILE A 512 -6.48 7.82 5.85
CA ILE A 512 -6.59 8.14 7.28
C ILE A 512 -8.00 8.67 7.54
N ARG A 513 -8.77 7.94 8.35
CA ARG A 513 -10.16 8.27 8.70
C ARG A 513 -10.27 8.70 10.16
N ALA A 514 -11.26 9.55 10.45
CA ALA A 514 -11.60 9.89 11.82
C ALA A 514 -11.98 8.62 12.60
N LYS A 515 -11.40 8.44 13.79
CA LYS A 515 -11.71 7.32 14.68
C LYS A 515 -12.90 7.67 15.57
N MET A 516 -13.83 6.74 15.70
CA MET A 516 -14.89 6.85 16.71
C MET A 516 -14.29 6.64 18.09
N GLN A 517 -14.62 7.50 19.04
CA GLN A 517 -14.23 7.34 20.44
C GLN A 517 -15.42 6.85 21.28
N PRO A 518 -15.19 6.05 22.33
CA PRO A 518 -16.22 5.72 23.31
C PRO A 518 -16.85 6.98 23.91
N VAL A 519 -18.15 6.94 24.20
CA VAL A 519 -18.90 8.05 24.81
C VAL A 519 -18.26 8.53 26.11
N ASP A 520 -17.66 7.60 26.86
CA ASP A 520 -17.08 7.83 28.18
C ASP A 520 -15.68 8.47 28.10
N SER A 521 -15.17 8.72 26.90
CA SER A 521 -13.89 9.39 26.71
C SER A 521 -13.98 10.82 27.27
N PRO A 522 -12.95 11.31 27.97
CA PRO A 522 -12.98 12.67 28.51
C PRO A 522 -12.97 13.69 27.36
N VAL A 523 -14.14 14.23 27.02
CA VAL A 523 -14.30 15.27 25.98
C VAL A 523 -14.71 16.58 26.64
N LYS A 524 -13.89 17.62 26.46
CA LYS A 524 -14.24 18.99 26.86
C LYS A 524 -15.03 19.65 25.73
N VAL A 525 -16.35 19.75 25.89
CA VAL A 525 -17.23 20.41 24.92
C VAL A 525 -17.45 21.87 25.32
N GLU A 526 -17.00 22.81 24.49
CA GLU A 526 -17.22 24.25 24.70
C GLU A 526 -18.53 24.71 24.05
N PHE A 527 -19.66 24.50 24.73
CA PHE A 527 -21.00 24.85 24.22
C PHE A 527 -21.15 26.32 23.78
N GLY A 528 -20.40 27.26 24.35
CA GLY A 528 -20.47 28.69 24.03
C GLY A 528 -19.76 29.13 22.75
N ALA A 529 -18.97 28.27 22.12
CA ALA A 529 -18.12 28.63 20.96
C ALA A 529 -18.57 28.03 19.63
N TRP A 530 -19.74 27.36 19.58
CA TRP A 530 -20.25 26.67 18.38
C TRP A 530 -20.62 27.62 17.22
N ASN A 531 -20.80 28.91 17.51
CA ASN A 531 -21.02 29.95 16.50
C ASN A 531 -19.72 30.47 15.85
N LYS A 532 -18.56 29.94 16.25
CA LYS A 532 -17.25 30.29 15.69
C LYS A 532 -16.61 29.04 15.11
N ALA A 533 -15.88 29.20 14.01
CA ALA A 533 -15.05 28.12 13.50
C ALA A 533 -14.06 27.70 14.61
N PRO A 534 -13.91 26.39 14.87
CA PRO A 534 -12.93 25.93 15.84
C PRO A 534 -11.54 26.39 15.40
N LYS A 535 -10.69 26.79 16.35
CA LYS A 535 -9.27 26.99 16.06
C LYS A 535 -8.72 25.65 15.59
N GLN A 536 -8.38 25.56 14.31
CA GLN A 536 -7.71 24.39 13.77
C GLN A 536 -6.36 24.28 14.48
N SER A 537 -6.13 23.18 15.20
CA SER A 537 -4.78 22.78 15.57
C SER A 537 -3.94 22.65 14.30
N GLU A 538 -2.65 22.96 14.37
CA GLU A 538 -1.74 22.70 13.23
C GLU A 538 -1.92 21.26 12.75
N THR A 539 -2.27 21.10 11.47
CA THR A 539 -2.44 19.81 10.83
C THR A 539 -1.09 19.09 10.81
N VAL A 540 -0.95 18.09 11.67
CA VAL A 540 0.14 17.11 11.60
C VAL A 540 -0.19 16.17 10.46
N GLU A 541 0.51 16.28 9.33
CA GLU A 541 0.43 15.28 8.27
C GLU A 541 0.92 13.94 8.82
N GLU A 542 0.01 12.97 8.95
CA GLU A 542 0.35 11.60 9.31
C GLU A 542 0.76 10.84 8.05
N ASN A 543 1.89 10.14 8.13
CA ASN A 543 2.31 9.22 7.08
C ASN A 543 1.39 8.00 7.04
N PRO A 544 0.78 7.69 5.88
CA PRO A 544 -0.07 6.51 5.74
C PRO A 544 0.63 5.19 6.09
N SER A 545 1.94 5.01 5.91
CA SER A 545 2.61 3.72 6.17
C SER A 545 2.67 3.35 7.66
N LEU A 546 2.72 4.36 8.54
CA LEU A 546 2.95 4.19 9.98
C LEU A 546 1.89 3.34 10.69
N ASN A 547 0.62 3.50 10.28
CA ASN A 547 -0.54 2.84 10.89
C ASN A 547 -1.36 2.04 9.87
N TYR A 548 -0.77 1.68 8.71
CA TYR A 548 -1.49 0.96 7.67
C TYR A 548 -1.96 -0.42 8.13
N GLY A 549 -1.09 -1.20 8.78
CA GLY A 549 -1.42 -2.50 9.38
C GLY A 549 -2.54 -2.40 10.42
N THR A 550 -2.47 -1.43 11.33
CA THR A 550 -3.54 -1.19 12.31
C THR A 550 -4.87 -0.86 11.64
N ARG A 551 -4.88 0.06 10.66
CA ARG A 551 -6.12 0.41 9.94
C ARG A 551 -6.70 -0.77 9.16
N LEU A 552 -5.84 -1.60 8.57
CA LEU A 552 -6.28 -2.80 7.85
C LEU A 552 -6.94 -3.80 8.78
N VAL A 553 -6.31 -4.11 9.92
CA VAL A 553 -6.85 -5.06 10.89
C VAL A 553 -8.14 -4.53 11.53
N GLU A 554 -8.19 -3.25 11.94
CA GLU A 554 -9.42 -2.60 12.44
C GLU A 554 -10.56 -2.67 11.41
N TYR A 555 -10.26 -2.44 10.12
CA TYR A 555 -11.25 -2.53 9.04
C TYR A 555 -11.75 -3.97 8.85
N ILE A 556 -10.85 -4.95 8.82
CA ILE A 556 -11.19 -6.38 8.69
C ILE A 556 -12.10 -6.81 9.84
N GLU A 557 -11.79 -6.43 11.08
CA GLU A 557 -12.62 -6.74 12.25
C GLU A 557 -14.02 -6.18 12.13
N ARG A 558 -14.12 -4.91 11.73
CA ARG A 558 -15.43 -4.28 11.49
C ARG A 558 -16.21 -5.04 10.43
N MET A 559 -15.56 -5.43 9.32
CA MET A 559 -16.23 -6.22 8.27
C MET A 559 -16.65 -7.60 8.77
N VAL A 560 -15.81 -8.29 9.55
CA VAL A 560 -16.18 -9.57 10.17
C VAL A 560 -17.44 -9.39 11.03
N PHE A 561 -17.49 -8.36 11.87
CA PHE A 561 -18.65 -8.07 12.70
C PHE A 561 -19.88 -7.70 11.87
N GLU A 562 -19.77 -6.76 10.94
CA GLU A 562 -20.87 -6.29 10.10
C GLU A 562 -21.46 -7.42 9.27
N LYS A 563 -20.63 -8.31 8.71
CA LYS A 563 -21.08 -9.39 7.82
C LYS A 563 -21.54 -10.65 8.53
N SER A 564 -21.27 -10.80 9.82
CA SER A 564 -21.69 -11.98 10.59
C SER A 564 -22.44 -11.63 11.87
N GLY A 565 -21.76 -11.06 12.87
CA GLY A 565 -22.34 -10.74 14.17
C GLY A 565 -23.54 -9.81 14.10
N SER A 566 -23.46 -8.73 13.31
CA SER A 566 -24.53 -7.72 13.22
C SER A 566 -25.80 -8.24 12.54
N VAL A 567 -25.67 -9.28 11.71
CA VAL A 567 -26.77 -9.93 10.98
C VAL A 567 -27.23 -11.24 11.66
N GLY A 568 -26.81 -11.47 12.91
CA GLY A 568 -27.26 -12.58 13.74
C GLY A 568 -26.59 -13.94 13.48
N LYS A 569 -25.48 -13.97 12.72
CA LYS A 569 -24.70 -15.19 12.42
C LYS A 569 -23.58 -15.37 13.46
N ASN A 570 -23.98 -15.66 14.69
CA ASN A 570 -23.10 -15.63 15.86
C ASN A 570 -22.04 -16.74 15.86
N LYS A 571 -22.36 -17.94 15.36
CA LYS A 571 -21.38 -19.03 15.27
C LYS A 571 -20.30 -18.70 14.23
N LEU A 572 -20.70 -18.16 13.08
CA LEU A 572 -19.78 -17.68 12.06
C LEU A 572 -18.86 -16.59 12.62
N TYR A 573 -19.42 -15.57 13.27
CA TYR A 573 -18.66 -14.48 13.89
C TYR A 573 -17.59 -14.98 14.87
N SER A 574 -17.97 -15.89 15.77
CA SER A 574 -17.06 -16.49 16.74
C SER A 574 -15.90 -17.24 16.08
N LYS A 575 -16.17 -18.03 15.03
CA LYS A 575 -15.14 -18.76 14.29
C LYS A 575 -14.20 -17.83 13.51
N LEU A 576 -14.72 -16.76 12.91
CA LEU A 576 -13.91 -15.78 12.19
C LEU A 576 -13.00 -15.00 13.15
N ASN A 577 -13.51 -14.54 14.30
CA ASN A 577 -12.66 -13.92 15.33
C ASN A 577 -11.56 -14.85 15.82
N LYS A 578 -11.89 -16.12 16.07
CA LYS A 578 -10.88 -17.12 16.43
C LYS A 578 -9.83 -17.31 15.34
N ALA A 579 -10.22 -17.29 14.06
CA ALA A 579 -9.28 -17.38 12.95
C ALA A 579 -8.36 -16.15 12.85
N MET A 580 -8.87 -14.94 13.15
CA MET A 580 -8.03 -13.73 13.22
C MET A 580 -6.93 -13.86 14.28
N GLU A 581 -7.25 -14.47 15.42
CA GLU A 581 -6.28 -14.78 16.47
C GLU A 581 -5.34 -15.91 16.01
N GLU A 582 -5.85 -17.03 15.54
CA GLU A 582 -5.05 -18.18 15.11
C GLU A 582 -3.98 -17.82 14.06
N PHE A 583 -4.34 -16.98 13.09
CA PHE A 583 -3.42 -16.55 12.03
C PHE A 583 -2.63 -15.26 12.35
N GLY A 584 -2.73 -14.75 13.58
CA GLY A 584 -1.90 -13.63 14.04
C GLY A 584 -2.14 -12.31 13.31
N LEU A 585 -3.41 -11.99 13.00
CA LEU A 585 -3.77 -10.68 12.47
C LEU A 585 -3.55 -9.59 13.54
N ARG A 586 -3.88 -9.93 14.80
CA ARG A 586 -3.63 -9.11 15.99
C ARG A 586 -2.34 -9.51 16.70
N ASP A 587 -1.84 -8.60 17.51
CA ASP A 587 -0.78 -8.85 18.48
C ASP A 587 -1.35 -9.66 19.67
N ILE A 588 -1.04 -10.96 19.75
CA ILE A 588 -1.65 -11.86 20.74
C ILE A 588 -0.68 -12.09 21.89
N SER A 589 -1.17 -11.83 23.10
CA SER A 589 -0.52 -12.08 24.39
C SER A 589 -0.30 -13.56 24.74
N LEU A 590 -0.13 -14.43 23.74
CA LEU A 590 0.12 -15.86 23.99
C LEU A 590 1.58 -16.04 24.38
N LYS A 591 1.78 -16.67 25.55
CA LYS A 591 3.09 -17.04 26.12
C LYS A 591 4.02 -17.80 25.17
N GLU A 592 3.50 -18.34 24.06
CA GLU A 592 4.27 -19.00 23.01
C GLU A 592 4.74 -18.04 21.89
N GLY A 593 3.98 -17.00 21.54
CA GLY A 593 4.40 -15.97 20.57
C GLY A 593 5.55 -15.10 21.09
N ALA A 594 5.54 -14.82 22.41
CA ALA A 594 6.67 -14.17 23.09
C ALA A 594 7.98 -14.99 23.02
N ARG A 595 7.90 -16.30 22.75
CA ARG A 595 9.09 -17.17 22.55
C ARG A 595 9.52 -17.25 21.08
N SER A 596 8.65 -16.97 20.12
CA SER A 596 8.91 -17.16 18.69
C SER A 596 9.35 -15.90 17.92
N ARG A 597 9.34 -14.71 18.53
CA ARG A 597 9.65 -13.41 17.87
C ARG A 597 8.80 -13.13 16.60
N GLN A 598 7.66 -13.80 16.41
CA GLN A 598 6.81 -13.59 15.24
C GLN A 598 5.94 -12.33 15.41
N LYS A 599 6.12 -11.34 14.53
CA LYS A 599 5.30 -10.11 14.45
C LYS A 599 3.89 -10.39 13.94
N SER A 600 2.88 -9.67 14.42
CA SER A 600 1.51 -9.71 13.88
C SER A 600 1.40 -9.03 12.51
N VAL A 601 0.30 -9.26 11.77
CA VAL A 601 0.03 -8.50 10.51
C VAL A 601 -0.04 -7.00 10.79
N GLU A 602 -0.68 -6.61 11.89
CA GLU A 602 -0.74 -5.22 12.35
C GLU A 602 0.65 -4.60 12.47
N GLU A 603 1.55 -5.27 13.19
CA GLU A 603 2.90 -4.76 13.46
C GLU A 603 3.78 -4.75 12.20
N SER A 604 3.78 -5.84 11.43
CA SER A 604 4.62 -5.99 10.24
C SER A 604 4.28 -4.99 9.13
N LEU A 605 3.01 -4.58 9.01
CA LEU A 605 2.58 -3.61 8.00
C LEU A 605 2.56 -2.15 8.49
N ASN A 606 2.86 -1.91 9.76
CA ASN A 606 3.06 -0.58 10.32
C ASN A 606 4.53 -0.17 10.14
N ILE A 607 4.84 0.42 8.99
CA ILE A 607 6.21 0.73 8.62
C ILE A 607 6.49 2.21 8.84
N SER A 608 7.42 2.48 9.75
CA SER A 608 8.02 3.80 9.89
C SER A 608 8.93 4.09 8.70
N ALA A 609 8.87 5.31 8.16
CA ALA A 609 9.80 5.76 7.13
C ALA A 609 11.26 5.77 7.63
N PHE A 610 11.45 5.73 8.94
CA PHE A 610 12.75 5.65 9.61
C PHE A 610 13.24 4.23 9.92
N ALA A 611 12.40 3.22 9.75
CA ALA A 611 12.81 1.81 9.88
C ALA A 611 13.42 1.24 8.58
N ASP A 612 13.50 2.04 7.51
CA ASP A 612 14.12 1.64 6.23
C ASP A 612 15.59 1.26 6.43
N LYS A 613 16.05 0.15 5.85
CA LYS A 613 17.44 -0.32 5.99
C LYS A 613 18.46 0.58 5.27
N ASP A 614 18.02 1.44 4.35
CA ASP A 614 18.90 2.36 3.63
C ASP A 614 19.20 3.63 4.44
N LEU A 615 20.43 3.71 4.95
CA LEU A 615 20.95 4.85 5.69
C LEU A 615 20.89 6.17 4.89
N ASN A 616 20.97 6.13 3.54
CA ASN A 616 20.85 7.34 2.73
C ASN A 616 19.44 7.92 2.77
N ARG A 617 18.42 7.06 2.68
CA ARG A 617 17.02 7.46 2.76
C ARG A 617 16.66 7.95 4.16
N GLN A 618 17.10 7.22 5.19
CA GLN A 618 16.99 7.68 6.58
C GLN A 618 17.63 9.06 6.77
N ALA A 619 18.84 9.27 6.24
CA ALA A 619 19.54 10.54 6.34
C ALA A 619 18.79 11.68 5.64
N GLN A 620 18.18 11.45 4.48
CA GLN A 620 17.38 12.48 3.79
C GLN A 620 16.14 12.89 4.60
N ILE A 621 15.41 11.92 5.15
CA ILE A 621 14.21 12.20 5.96
C ILE A 621 14.62 12.90 7.26
N ALA A 622 15.62 12.38 7.96
CA ALA A 622 16.15 12.96 9.20
C ALA A 622 16.68 14.38 8.99
N ARG A 623 17.36 14.65 7.86
CA ARG A 623 17.83 15.98 7.47
C ARG A 623 16.67 16.95 7.29
N LYS A 624 15.59 16.53 6.63
CA LYS A 624 14.40 17.37 6.42
C LYS A 624 13.73 17.73 7.75
N VAL A 625 13.60 16.76 8.66
CA VAL A 625 13.10 16.99 10.02
C VAL A 625 13.98 18.00 10.77
N PHE A 626 15.30 17.81 10.71
CA PHE A 626 16.27 18.71 11.33
C PHE A 626 16.19 20.15 10.77
N CYS A 627 16.18 20.31 9.44
CA CYS A 627 16.09 21.63 8.82
C CYS A 627 14.76 22.34 9.15
N ASN A 628 13.65 21.61 9.20
CA ASN A 628 12.37 22.16 9.60
C ASN A 628 12.35 22.61 11.07
N PHE A 629 13.01 21.86 11.95
CA PHE A 629 13.20 22.23 13.35
C PHE A 629 14.03 23.51 13.48
N VAL A 630 15.17 23.59 12.79
CA VAL A 630 16.04 24.78 12.80
C VAL A 630 15.28 26.03 12.35
N ARG A 631 14.51 25.96 11.26
CA ARG A 631 13.66 27.08 10.79
C ARG A 631 12.53 27.45 11.75
N GLN A 632 11.99 26.49 12.50
CA GLN A 632 10.95 26.79 13.50
C GLN A 632 11.55 27.54 14.70
N MET A 633 12.78 27.19 15.08
CA MET A 633 13.50 27.81 16.19
C MET A 633 14.06 29.18 15.84
N ASP A 634 14.52 29.35 14.61
CA ASP A 634 14.95 30.63 14.06
C ASP A 634 14.24 30.92 12.73
N PRO A 635 13.10 31.64 12.77
CA PRO A 635 12.34 32.00 11.58
C PRO A 635 13.09 32.91 10.59
N SER A 636 14.23 33.49 10.97
CA SER A 636 15.04 34.32 10.08
C SER A 636 15.82 33.50 9.03
N ILE A 637 15.93 32.19 9.23
CA ILE A 637 16.58 31.26 8.30
C ILE A 637 15.62 30.91 7.16
N GLU A 638 15.71 31.67 6.05
CA GLU A 638 14.95 31.41 4.81
C GLU A 638 15.68 30.46 3.82
N ALA A 639 16.90 30.03 4.15
CA ALA A 639 17.73 29.15 3.33
C ALA A 639 17.07 27.79 3.05
N ASP A 640 17.32 27.22 1.86
CA ASP A 640 16.89 25.87 1.50
C ASP A 640 17.68 24.79 2.26
N ASP A 641 17.19 23.54 2.24
CA ASP A 641 17.79 22.46 3.05
C ASP A 641 19.27 22.24 2.71
N ASP A 642 19.66 22.37 1.43
CA ASP A 642 21.04 22.14 0.99
C ASP A 642 22.00 23.26 1.43
N SER A 643 21.48 24.49 1.61
CA SER A 643 22.23 25.62 2.16
C SER A 643 22.39 25.55 3.69
N ILE A 644 21.47 24.88 4.39
CA ILE A 644 21.59 24.61 5.83
C ILE A 644 22.56 23.46 6.03
N ILE A 645 22.29 22.29 5.44
CA ILE A 645 23.20 21.15 5.47
C ILE A 645 22.97 20.19 4.29
N THR A 646 24.06 19.82 3.62
CA THR A 646 23.99 18.90 2.48
C THR A 646 23.67 17.46 2.92
N PRO A 647 23.05 16.63 2.06
CA PRO A 647 22.68 15.25 2.43
C PRO A 647 23.92 14.42 2.80
N LYS A 648 25.04 14.66 2.12
CA LYS A 648 26.31 14.00 2.41
C LYS A 648 26.84 14.31 3.81
N LYS A 649 26.88 15.59 4.20
CA LYS A 649 27.35 16.01 5.53
C LYS A 649 26.46 15.46 6.64
N PHE A 650 25.14 15.42 6.42
CA PHE A 650 24.21 14.85 7.39
C PHE A 650 24.38 13.34 7.54
N LEU A 651 24.57 12.62 6.42
CA LEU A 651 24.88 11.19 6.44
C LEU A 651 26.19 10.89 7.20
N ASP A 652 27.23 11.68 6.96
CA ASP A 652 28.53 11.54 7.65
C ASP A 652 28.36 11.76 9.17
N ALA A 653 27.52 12.71 9.60
CA ALA A 653 27.20 12.92 11.01
C ALA A 653 26.46 11.73 11.63
N LEU A 654 25.48 11.13 10.94
CA LEU A 654 24.78 9.94 11.43
C LEU A 654 25.71 8.72 11.56
N LYS A 655 26.64 8.53 10.61
CA LYS A 655 27.67 7.48 10.70
C LYS A 655 28.58 7.68 11.91
N HIS A 656 29.01 8.92 12.14
CA HIS A 656 29.82 9.25 13.32
C HIS A 656 29.12 8.87 14.64
N VAL A 657 27.81 9.14 14.75
CA VAL A 657 27.00 8.78 15.92
C VAL A 657 26.91 7.26 16.10
N GLN A 658 26.73 6.50 15.01
CA GLN A 658 26.69 5.03 15.08
C GLN A 658 28.01 4.45 15.59
N GLU A 659 29.13 4.93 15.04
CA GLU A 659 30.47 4.42 15.31
C GLU A 659 31.02 4.80 16.69
N LYS A 660 30.60 5.93 17.27
CA LYS A 660 31.15 6.41 18.54
C LYS A 660 30.64 5.59 19.73
N GLU A 661 31.54 5.13 20.61
CA GLU A 661 31.15 4.52 21.90
C GLU A 661 30.75 5.62 22.90
N THR A 662 29.45 5.85 23.05
CA THR A 662 28.87 6.87 23.96
C THR A 662 28.67 6.37 25.39
N ALA A 663 28.46 5.06 25.53
CA ALA A 663 28.24 4.33 26.76
C ALA A 663 29.33 4.60 27.82
N ALA A 664 30.59 4.32 27.45
CA ALA A 664 31.73 4.45 28.35
C ALA A 664 32.04 5.91 28.77
N THR A 665 31.60 6.90 27.98
CA THR A 665 31.92 8.32 28.19
C THR A 665 30.73 9.14 28.71
N ASN A 666 29.56 8.54 28.88
CA ASN A 666 28.28 9.22 29.21
C ASN A 666 27.91 10.33 28.22
N GLU A 667 28.36 10.22 26.97
CA GLU A 667 28.16 11.23 25.95
C GLU A 667 26.82 11.00 25.23
N LEU A 668 26.14 12.08 24.87
CA LEU A 668 24.92 12.11 24.07
C LEU A 668 25.10 13.10 22.93
N PHE A 669 24.27 13.00 21.90
CA PHE A 669 24.27 13.92 20.78
C PHE A 669 22.97 14.70 20.71
N VAL A 670 23.02 16.02 20.69
CA VAL A 670 21.84 16.90 20.66
C VAL A 670 21.81 17.72 19.38
N ALA A 671 20.62 18.19 18.99
CA ALA A 671 20.51 19.04 17.81
C ALA A 671 21.31 20.33 18.01
N ASN A 672 22.12 20.71 17.01
CA ASN A 672 22.89 21.94 17.05
C ASN A 672 22.12 23.08 16.35
N ARG A 673 21.95 24.21 17.03
CA ARG A 673 21.31 25.41 16.47
C ARG A 673 22.29 26.54 16.19
N ASP A 674 23.57 26.39 16.53
CA ASP A 674 24.60 27.42 16.28
C ASP A 674 24.81 27.60 14.76
N PRO A 675 24.48 28.77 14.19
CA PRO A 675 24.64 29.03 12.76
C PRO A 675 26.06 28.80 12.25
N GLU A 676 27.09 29.15 13.01
CA GLU A 676 28.48 29.02 12.56
C GLU A 676 28.88 27.54 12.41
N GLN A 677 28.49 26.72 13.38
CA GLN A 677 28.74 25.26 13.36
C GLN A 677 27.88 24.54 12.33
N LEU A 678 26.64 25.00 12.11
CA LEU A 678 25.75 24.50 11.07
C LEU A 678 26.35 24.71 9.67
N TYR A 679 26.84 25.92 9.36
CA TYR A 679 27.52 26.20 8.09
C TYR A 679 28.83 25.41 7.94
N ALA A 680 29.55 25.16 9.04
CA ALA A 680 30.71 24.27 9.05
C ALA A 680 30.34 22.80 8.74
N GLY A 681 29.07 22.42 8.92
CA GLY A 681 28.56 21.07 8.65
C GLY A 681 28.47 20.18 9.88
N GLN A 682 28.26 20.77 11.06
CA GLN A 682 28.13 20.07 12.33
C GLN A 682 26.68 20.19 12.85
N PRO A 683 25.76 19.31 12.39
CA PRO A 683 24.34 19.38 12.76
C PRO A 683 24.05 18.89 14.19
N LEU A 684 25.02 18.23 14.82
CA LEU A 684 24.88 17.62 16.14
C LEU A 684 26.00 18.12 17.05
N ALA A 685 25.66 18.41 18.31
CA ALA A 685 26.59 18.77 19.37
C ALA A 685 26.65 17.67 20.43
N ALA A 686 27.79 17.54 21.11
CA ALA A 686 27.97 16.57 22.19
C ALA A 686 27.50 17.12 23.54
N ALA A 687 26.78 16.30 24.30
CA ALA A 687 26.35 16.56 25.67
C ALA A 687 26.80 15.42 26.58
N ILE A 688 26.87 15.63 27.89
CA ILE A 688 27.24 14.59 28.87
C ILE A 688 26.16 14.48 29.94
N ILE A 689 25.79 13.25 30.28
CA ILE A 689 24.92 12.96 31.43
C ILE A 689 25.77 12.95 32.71
N LYS A 690 25.41 13.81 33.67
CA LYS A 690 26.00 13.82 35.02
C LYS A 690 25.03 13.30 36.06
N ASP A 691 25.48 12.39 36.92
CA ASP A 691 24.70 11.92 38.06
C ASP A 691 24.79 12.91 39.24
N ALA A 692 23.78 13.73 39.50
CA ALA A 692 23.80 14.64 40.66
C ALA A 692 23.86 13.87 41.99
N ALA A 693 23.44 12.61 41.98
CA ALA A 693 23.39 11.76 43.15
C ALA A 693 24.79 11.20 43.50
N LEU A 694 25.70 11.06 42.52
CA LEU A 694 27.13 10.83 42.78
C LEU A 694 27.77 12.02 43.49
N TYR A 695 27.44 13.26 43.09
CA TYR A 695 27.93 14.47 43.76
C TYR A 695 27.44 14.55 45.21
N ALA A 696 26.17 14.21 45.46
CA ALA A 696 25.61 14.13 46.81
C ALA A 696 26.31 13.07 47.68
N ARG A 697 26.56 11.86 47.13
CA ARG A 697 27.28 10.78 47.84
C ARG A 697 28.72 11.14 48.14
N GLU A 698 29.39 11.80 47.20
CA GLU A 698 30.80 12.23 47.34
C GLU A 698 30.96 13.54 48.11
N LYS A 699 29.86 14.15 48.59
CA LYS A 699 29.83 15.48 49.22
C LYS A 699 30.53 16.56 48.39
N LYS A 700 30.45 16.45 47.06
CA LYS A 700 30.98 17.43 46.12
C LYS A 700 29.88 18.42 45.74
N ARG A 701 30.26 19.68 45.55
CA ARG A 701 29.37 20.69 44.98
C ARG A 701 29.14 20.36 43.50
N LEU A 702 27.90 20.49 43.03
CA LEU A 702 27.59 20.42 41.60
C LEU A 702 28.44 21.46 40.86
N ASP A 703 29.08 21.04 39.78
CA ASP A 703 30.05 21.82 39.00
C ASP A 703 29.44 22.35 37.68
N PHE A 704 28.14 22.65 37.73
CA PHE A 704 27.40 23.17 36.59
C PHE A 704 26.33 24.16 37.04
N ASP A 705 26.10 25.17 36.20
CA ASP A 705 25.08 26.21 36.39
C ASP A 705 23.90 26.02 35.42
N LEU A 706 22.87 26.88 35.50
CA LEU A 706 21.69 26.80 34.63
C LEU A 706 22.06 26.93 33.14
N ASP A 707 23.07 27.72 32.83
CA ASP A 707 23.58 27.96 31.48
C ASP A 707 24.31 26.75 30.88
N ASP A 708 24.78 25.83 31.72
CA ASP A 708 25.47 24.60 31.31
C ASP A 708 24.48 23.51 30.84
N LEU A 709 23.18 23.69 31.09
CA LEU A 709 22.15 22.72 30.74
C LEU A 709 21.87 22.74 29.22
N VAL A 710 21.63 21.56 28.67
CA VAL A 710 21.12 21.42 27.30
C VAL A 710 19.67 21.94 27.23
N HIS A 711 19.36 22.67 26.15
CA HIS A 711 18.01 23.16 25.91
C HIS A 711 17.03 22.02 25.60
N HIS A 712 15.84 22.09 26.18
CA HIS A 712 14.74 21.14 26.06
C HIS A 712 14.48 20.76 24.60
N ASP A 713 14.31 21.77 23.75
CA ASP A 713 13.99 21.57 22.34
C ASP A 713 15.10 20.89 21.56
N ASP A 714 16.38 21.11 21.91
CA ASP A 714 17.54 20.49 21.24
C ASP A 714 17.67 19.01 21.59
N PHE A 715 17.42 18.67 22.86
CA PHE A 715 17.38 17.30 23.31
C PHE A 715 16.18 16.56 22.72
N ILE A 716 14.99 17.16 22.76
CA ILE A 716 13.78 16.57 22.20
C ILE A 716 13.90 16.41 20.68
N ALA A 717 14.49 17.35 19.95
CA ALA A 717 14.80 17.21 18.52
C ALA A 717 15.72 16.01 18.24
N SER A 718 16.70 15.74 19.10
CA SER A 718 17.59 14.57 18.94
C SER A 718 16.85 13.24 19.02
N LEU A 719 15.76 13.16 19.80
CA LEU A 719 14.93 11.96 19.92
C LEU A 719 14.02 11.74 18.69
N ALA A 720 13.77 12.79 17.89
CA ALA A 720 13.04 12.67 16.63
C ALA A 720 13.92 12.10 15.50
N LEU A 721 15.24 12.09 15.68
CA LEU A 721 16.20 11.55 14.73
C LEU A 721 16.52 10.10 15.13
N PRO A 722 16.15 9.07 14.35
CA PRO A 722 16.17 7.68 14.80
C PRO A 722 17.54 7.20 15.29
N THR A 723 18.58 7.38 14.47
CA THR A 723 19.94 6.95 14.78
C THR A 723 20.49 7.64 16.02
N VAL A 724 20.17 8.92 16.19
CA VAL A 724 20.63 9.75 17.31
C VAL A 724 19.82 9.42 18.56
N GLY A 725 18.51 9.32 18.44
CA GLY A 725 17.57 8.99 19.49
C GLY A 725 17.82 7.59 20.05
N GLU A 726 18.04 6.58 19.22
CA GLU A 726 18.35 5.22 19.67
C GLU A 726 19.65 5.18 20.49
N LYS A 727 20.72 5.83 19.98
CA LYS A 727 22.02 5.95 20.64
C LYS A 727 21.92 6.73 21.94
N ASN A 728 21.16 7.82 21.93
CA ASN A 728 20.95 8.63 23.11
C ASN A 728 20.20 7.85 24.17
N LEU A 729 19.07 7.25 23.79
CA LEU A 729 18.23 6.45 24.66
C LEU A 729 19.00 5.26 25.23
N SER A 730 19.89 4.57 24.50
CA SER A 730 20.68 3.49 25.12
C SER A 730 21.60 4.00 26.22
N SER A 731 22.11 5.21 26.09
CA SER A 731 23.08 5.81 27.01
C SER A 731 22.43 6.42 28.27
N VAL A 732 21.11 6.69 28.28
CA VAL A 732 20.43 7.34 29.43
C VAL A 732 20.34 6.44 30.68
N TRP A 733 20.43 5.12 30.54
CA TRP A 733 20.22 4.17 31.65
C TRP A 733 21.49 3.60 32.28
N GLU A 734 22.68 3.85 31.72
CA GLU A 734 23.92 3.13 32.09
C GLU A 734 24.48 3.44 33.49
N GLN A 735 23.90 4.41 34.21
CA GLN A 735 24.30 4.73 35.58
C GLN A 735 23.42 3.95 36.58
N ASN A 736 24.03 2.89 37.15
CA ASN A 736 23.44 1.97 38.13
C ASN A 736 22.93 2.74 39.36
N ILE A 737 21.71 2.43 39.82
CA ILE A 737 21.12 3.02 41.04
C ILE A 737 21.63 2.29 42.30
N ARG A 738 22.03 1.02 42.16
CA ARG A 738 22.54 0.17 43.26
C ARG A 738 23.65 0.78 44.14
N PRO A 739 24.66 1.52 43.63
CA PRO A 739 25.69 2.15 44.45
C PRO A 739 25.18 3.24 45.39
N MET A 740 23.92 3.68 45.25
CA MET A 740 23.26 4.64 46.14
C MET A 740 22.43 3.99 47.24
N MET A 741 22.11 2.70 47.11
CA MET A 741 21.27 1.98 48.07
C MET A 741 22.06 1.11 49.06
N ARG A 742 23.40 1.10 48.98
CA ARG A 742 24.28 0.33 49.87
C ARG A 742 25.28 1.26 50.58
N ASP A 743 25.28 1.20 51.92
CA ASP A 743 26.20 1.94 52.80
C ASP A 743 27.64 1.38 52.85
N SER A 744 28.04 0.47 51.95
CA SER A 744 29.31 -0.26 52.05
C SER A 744 30.37 0.15 51.00
N ALA A 745 31.64 0.12 51.43
CA ALA A 745 32.81 0.62 50.71
C ALA A 745 33.14 -0.13 49.39
N PRO A 746 33.82 0.53 48.41
CA PRO A 746 33.94 0.05 47.02
C PRO A 746 34.61 -1.32 46.85
N ALA A 747 35.60 -1.66 47.69
CA ALA A 747 36.40 -2.87 47.53
C ALA A 747 35.66 -4.17 47.90
N GLN A 748 34.56 -4.08 48.66
CA GLN A 748 33.70 -5.21 48.99
C GLN A 748 32.56 -5.38 47.98
N ALA A 749 32.29 -4.35 47.17
CA ALA A 749 31.21 -4.33 46.18
C ALA A 749 31.50 -5.21 44.95
N GLU A 750 32.77 -5.34 44.51
CA GLU A 750 33.14 -6.23 43.39
C GLU A 750 33.09 -7.72 43.77
N ALA A 751 33.47 -8.06 45.02
CA ALA A 751 33.39 -9.42 45.52
C ALA A 751 31.92 -9.86 45.74
N ASP A 752 31.08 -8.97 46.28
CA ASP A 752 29.66 -9.23 46.49
C ASP A 752 28.82 -9.15 45.21
N ALA A 753 29.22 -8.37 44.20
CA ALA A 753 28.56 -8.35 42.89
C ALA A 753 28.72 -9.68 42.16
N ASN A 754 29.89 -10.32 42.27
CA ASN A 754 30.14 -11.63 41.69
C ASN A 754 29.47 -12.75 42.49
N ALA A 755 29.37 -12.65 43.82
CA ALA A 755 28.68 -13.64 44.66
C ALA A 755 27.14 -13.53 44.62
N ALA A 756 26.58 -12.32 44.44
CA ALA A 756 25.13 -12.11 44.35
C ALA A 756 24.54 -12.44 42.98
N ASN A 757 25.36 -12.60 41.94
CA ASN A 757 24.92 -12.86 40.57
C ASN A 757 24.47 -14.31 40.30
N GLN A 758 24.68 -15.25 41.24
CA GLN A 758 24.44 -16.67 40.94
C GLN A 758 23.29 -17.37 41.70
N ASN A 759 22.65 -16.81 42.74
CA ASN A 759 21.66 -17.61 43.50
C ASN A 759 20.56 -16.89 44.34
N ASN A 760 20.13 -15.66 44.06
CA ASN A 760 19.12 -14.98 44.90
C ASN A 760 17.74 -14.76 44.22
N PRO A 761 16.64 -15.40 44.65
CA PRO A 761 15.29 -15.31 44.06
C PRO A 761 14.51 -14.01 44.41
N ARG A 762 15.20 -12.93 44.78
CA ARG A 762 14.61 -11.60 45.02
C ARG A 762 15.16 -10.56 44.04
N ARG A 763 15.02 -10.79 42.73
CA ARG A 763 15.16 -9.72 41.74
C ARG A 763 13.98 -8.75 41.91
N ASN A 764 14.26 -7.56 42.44
CA ASN A 764 13.30 -6.46 42.44
C ASN A 764 13.26 -5.90 41.01
N ASP A 765 12.34 -6.42 40.20
CA ASP A 765 12.22 -6.09 38.79
C ASP A 765 11.95 -4.58 38.55
N GLY A 766 11.33 -3.88 39.50
CA GLY A 766 11.24 -2.40 39.46
C GLY A 766 12.61 -1.70 39.55
N LEU A 767 13.57 -2.25 40.29
CA LEU A 767 14.95 -1.73 40.30
C LEU A 767 15.66 -2.03 38.97
N SER A 768 15.45 -3.22 38.41
CA SER A 768 15.99 -3.59 37.09
C SER A 768 15.43 -2.70 35.97
N MET A 769 14.13 -2.36 36.01
CA MET A 769 13.51 -1.41 35.07
C MET A 769 14.07 0.01 35.23
N ALA A 770 14.35 0.42 36.47
CA ALA A 770 14.97 1.72 36.72
C ALA A 770 16.40 1.76 36.15
N GLU A 771 17.15 0.66 36.20
CA GLU A 771 18.51 0.49 35.66
C GLU A 771 18.56 0.13 34.16
N GLY A 772 17.41 0.00 33.49
CA GLY A 772 17.37 -0.40 32.07
C GLY A 772 17.81 -1.84 31.81
N THR A 773 17.81 -2.71 32.83
CA THR A 773 18.27 -4.11 32.74
C THR A 773 17.16 -5.14 32.98
N SER A 774 15.89 -4.72 32.93
CA SER A 774 14.75 -5.64 33.10
C SER A 774 14.65 -6.62 31.92
N GLU A 775 14.33 -7.88 32.22
CA GLU A 775 14.09 -8.92 31.21
C GLU A 775 12.85 -8.64 30.36
N HIS A 776 11.96 -7.75 30.83
CA HIS A 776 10.79 -7.28 30.09
C HIS A 776 11.12 -6.20 29.04
N GLY A 777 12.38 -5.72 28.98
CA GLY A 777 12.81 -4.73 27.98
C GLY A 777 12.12 -3.37 28.11
N ILE A 778 11.59 -3.06 29.30
CA ILE A 778 10.95 -1.77 29.61
C ILE A 778 11.73 -1.05 30.71
N ALA A 779 11.88 0.27 30.56
CA ALA A 779 12.67 1.09 31.47
C ALA A 779 12.07 2.49 31.65
N THR A 780 12.35 3.12 32.78
CA THR A 780 11.98 4.52 33.03
C THR A 780 13.12 5.32 33.67
N THR A 781 13.22 6.59 33.31
CA THR A 781 14.23 7.53 33.83
C THR A 781 13.71 8.96 33.76
N SER A 782 14.47 9.90 34.32
CA SER A 782 14.13 11.32 34.33
C SER A 782 15.40 12.17 34.21
N LEU A 783 15.35 13.20 33.37
CA LEU A 783 16.46 14.08 33.03
C LEU A 783 16.09 15.54 33.28
N GLN A 784 17.03 16.35 33.79
CA GLN A 784 16.87 17.81 33.80
C GLN A 784 17.47 18.46 32.56
N VAL A 785 16.71 19.38 31.97
CA VAL A 785 17.06 20.21 30.80
C VAL A 785 16.66 21.66 31.04
N LEU A 786 17.22 22.59 30.26
CA LEU A 786 16.81 23.99 30.26
C LEU A 786 15.55 24.19 29.44
N TYR A 787 14.58 24.95 29.94
CA TYR A 787 13.43 25.42 29.17
C TYR A 787 13.32 26.94 29.28
N ALA A 788 13.02 27.58 28.15
CA ALA A 788 12.81 29.02 28.07
C ALA A 788 11.36 29.28 27.66
N ASP A 789 10.64 30.05 28.47
CA ASP A 789 9.28 30.52 28.19
C ASP A 789 9.15 32.03 28.43
N GLU A 790 7.92 32.56 28.39
CA GLU A 790 7.65 33.99 28.63
C GLU A 790 8.09 34.46 30.02
N ASP A 791 8.22 33.54 30.99
CA ASP A 791 8.61 33.82 32.38
C ASP A 791 10.14 33.73 32.59
N GLY A 792 10.90 33.30 31.58
CA GLY A 792 12.36 33.24 31.57
C GLY A 792 12.95 31.83 31.43
N GLU A 793 14.25 31.70 31.70
CA GLU A 793 14.97 30.43 31.65
C GLU A 793 14.85 29.68 32.99
N ARG A 794 14.41 28.41 32.94
CA ARG A 794 14.28 27.54 34.12
C ARG A 794 14.63 26.09 33.81
N ALA A 795 15.06 25.35 34.82
CA ALA A 795 15.27 23.91 34.71
C ALA A 795 13.93 23.15 34.77
N VAL A 796 13.70 22.24 33.83
CA VAL A 796 12.51 21.38 33.79
C VAL A 796 12.91 19.91 33.67
N THR A 797 12.06 19.03 34.19
CA THR A 797 12.32 17.58 34.18
C THR A 797 11.57 16.91 33.04
N LEU A 798 12.29 16.14 32.23
CA LEU A 798 11.76 15.24 31.20
C LEU A 798 11.69 13.82 31.75
N HIS A 799 10.49 13.23 31.75
CA HIS A 799 10.30 11.83 32.11
C HIS A 799 10.28 10.97 30.86
N ILE A 800 11.06 9.89 30.86
CA ILE A 800 11.19 8.98 29.71
C ILE A 800 10.82 7.57 30.14
N VAL A 801 9.98 6.90 29.35
CA VAL A 801 9.68 5.48 29.46
C VAL A 801 9.95 4.84 28.10
N ARG A 802 10.83 3.84 28.05
CA ARG A 802 11.18 3.14 26.80
C ARG A 802 10.78 1.68 26.90
N ASN A 803 10.15 1.16 25.85
CA ASN A 803 10.03 -0.25 25.59
C ASN A 803 10.92 -0.59 24.39
N GLU A 804 12.05 -1.23 24.66
CA GLU A 804 13.05 -1.60 23.66
C GLU A 804 12.52 -2.65 22.68
N GLN A 805 11.75 -3.64 23.18
CA GLN A 805 11.22 -4.72 22.36
C GLN A 805 10.21 -4.23 21.30
N ARG A 806 9.43 -3.20 21.63
CA ARG A 806 8.44 -2.59 20.71
C ARG A 806 8.99 -1.36 19.97
N GLY A 807 10.22 -0.93 20.25
CA GLY A 807 10.79 0.31 19.67
C GLY A 807 9.98 1.57 19.99
N LYS A 808 9.27 1.60 21.12
CA LYS A 808 8.38 2.72 21.50
C LYS A 808 8.90 3.45 22.73
N THR A 809 8.80 4.78 22.73
CA THR A 809 9.24 5.64 23.82
C THR A 809 8.17 6.66 24.15
N LEU A 810 7.84 6.83 25.43
CA LEU A 810 7.02 7.92 25.94
C LEU A 810 7.94 8.97 26.56
N VAL A 811 7.75 10.23 26.18
CA VAL A 811 8.42 11.41 26.74
C VAL A 811 7.35 12.33 27.31
N VAL A 812 7.43 12.66 28.59
CA VAL A 812 6.53 13.61 29.26
C VAL A 812 7.34 14.82 29.69
N GLY A 813 6.96 16.00 29.20
CA GLY A 813 7.77 17.22 29.26
C GLY A 813 6.96 18.50 29.11
N GLU A 814 7.65 19.59 28.79
CA GLU A 814 7.00 20.84 28.38
C GLU A 814 6.55 20.74 26.92
N LYS A 815 5.90 21.79 26.40
CA LYS A 815 5.41 21.83 25.03
C LYS A 815 6.54 21.59 24.02
N ALA A 816 6.41 20.57 23.17
CA ALA A 816 7.34 20.30 22.09
C ALA A 816 7.04 21.15 20.83
N PRO A 817 8.06 21.45 20.01
CA PRO A 817 7.89 22.09 18.71
C PRO A 817 6.99 21.29 17.77
N SER A 818 6.01 21.95 17.15
CA SER A 818 4.99 21.29 16.34
C SER A 818 5.53 20.55 15.11
N LYS A 819 6.62 21.05 14.50
CA LYS A 819 7.27 20.40 13.35
C LYS A 819 7.96 19.08 13.72
N LEU A 820 8.24 18.85 15.01
CA LEU A 820 8.83 17.60 15.50
C LEU A 820 7.78 16.53 15.81
N LEU A 821 6.51 16.89 16.03
CA LEU A 821 5.48 15.93 16.45
C LEU A 821 5.21 14.83 15.40
N ALA A 822 5.30 15.15 14.11
CA ALA A 822 5.21 14.16 13.04
C ALA A 822 6.41 13.19 13.08
N ALA A 823 7.61 13.75 13.23
CA ALA A 823 8.85 12.98 13.30
C ALA A 823 8.94 12.11 14.56
N PHE A 824 8.36 12.54 15.69
CA PHE A 824 8.25 11.69 16.88
C PHE A 824 7.44 10.44 16.62
N ARG A 825 6.28 10.57 15.96
CA ARG A 825 5.46 9.39 15.63
C ARG A 825 6.24 8.41 14.75
N GLU A 826 6.95 8.91 13.75
CA GLU A 826 7.81 8.11 12.89
C GLU A 826 8.96 7.44 13.66
N ALA A 827 9.57 8.13 14.63
CA ALA A 827 10.65 7.60 15.46
C ALA A 827 10.14 6.70 16.62
N GLY A 828 8.84 6.40 16.69
CA GLY A 828 8.25 5.62 17.78
C GLY A 828 8.17 6.36 19.12
N VAL A 829 8.33 7.68 19.10
CA VAL A 829 8.27 8.57 20.27
C VAL A 829 6.87 9.16 20.41
N THR A 830 6.27 9.02 21.60
CA THR A 830 5.04 9.70 22.00
C THR A 830 5.42 10.82 22.96
N HIS A 831 5.25 12.06 22.54
CA HIS A 831 5.48 13.23 23.39
C HIS A 831 4.16 13.72 24.02
N VAL A 832 4.13 13.91 25.33
CA VAL A 832 3.00 14.50 26.07
C VAL A 832 3.45 15.78 26.77
N ASP A 833 2.80 16.90 26.45
CA ASP A 833 2.91 18.15 27.20
C ASP A 833 2.20 17.98 28.55
N ARG A 834 2.94 18.14 29.65
CA ARG A 834 2.41 17.97 31.01
C ARG A 834 1.34 19.00 31.37
N ASN A 835 1.36 20.16 30.72
CA ASN A 835 0.40 21.24 30.98
C ASN A 835 -0.91 21.07 30.18
N ASP A 836 -0.99 20.04 29.31
CA ASP A 836 -2.21 19.72 28.59
C ASP A 836 -3.30 19.25 29.57
N PRO A 837 -4.53 19.81 29.53
CA PRO A 837 -5.64 19.36 30.37
C PRO A 837 -5.97 17.86 30.27
N SER A 838 -5.55 17.21 29.19
CA SER A 838 -5.71 15.77 28.92
C SER A 838 -4.42 14.96 29.08
N ALA A 839 -3.36 15.55 29.64
CA ALA A 839 -2.04 14.94 29.76
C ALA A 839 -2.07 13.60 30.49
N GLN A 840 -2.78 13.51 31.62
CA GLN A 840 -2.91 12.26 32.39
C GLN A 840 -3.48 11.12 31.53
N THR A 841 -4.58 11.37 30.82
CA THR A 841 -5.21 10.37 29.94
C THR A 841 -4.30 9.99 28.78
N LYS A 842 -3.56 10.95 28.20
CA LYS A 842 -2.59 10.69 27.13
C LYS A 842 -1.43 9.82 27.61
N VAL A 843 -0.91 10.09 28.81
CA VAL A 843 0.14 9.29 29.45
C VAL A 843 -0.37 7.89 29.75
N GLU A 844 -1.58 7.74 30.28
CA GLU A 844 -2.19 6.44 30.57
C GLU A 844 -2.39 5.60 29.30
N ALA A 845 -2.89 6.22 28.22
CA ALA A 845 -3.02 5.57 26.92
C ALA A 845 -1.66 5.11 26.35
N ALA A 846 -0.63 5.96 26.46
CA ALA A 846 0.72 5.64 26.00
C ALA A 846 1.37 4.52 26.83
N ILE A 847 1.22 4.52 28.16
CA ILE A 847 1.68 3.43 29.03
C ILE A 847 0.93 2.14 28.72
N GLY A 848 -0.39 2.21 28.48
CA GLY A 848 -1.21 1.08 28.09
C GLY A 848 -0.74 0.45 26.78
N ASP A 849 -0.34 1.25 25.81
CA ASP A 849 0.27 0.77 24.57
C ASP A 849 1.68 0.21 24.82
N LEU A 850 2.55 0.90 25.56
CA LEU A 850 3.90 0.42 25.90
C LEU A 850 3.90 -0.91 26.66
N THR A 851 2.87 -1.17 27.47
CA THR A 851 2.74 -2.39 28.28
C THR A 851 1.74 -3.39 27.71
N ARG A 852 1.24 -3.18 26.49
CA ARG A 852 0.27 -4.06 25.84
C ARG A 852 0.83 -5.49 25.74
N GLY A 853 0.05 -6.47 26.18
CA GLY A 853 0.45 -7.88 26.17
C GLY A 853 1.40 -8.31 27.29
N MET A 854 1.87 -7.37 28.13
CA MET A 854 2.70 -7.69 29.29
C MET A 854 1.85 -8.07 30.51
N PRO A 855 2.39 -8.86 31.46
CA PRO A 855 1.70 -9.14 32.72
C PRO A 855 1.36 -7.86 33.49
N GLU A 856 0.18 -7.79 34.11
CA GLU A 856 -0.27 -6.60 34.87
C GLU A 856 0.71 -6.15 35.98
N VAL A 857 1.50 -7.09 36.52
CA VAL A 857 2.55 -6.77 37.51
C VAL A 857 3.63 -5.82 36.97
N VAL A 858 3.86 -5.79 35.64
CA VAL A 858 4.85 -4.92 34.99
C VAL A 858 4.50 -3.45 35.17
N LYS A 859 3.22 -3.06 35.07
CA LYS A 859 2.80 -1.66 35.30
C LYS A 859 3.10 -1.21 36.74
N LYS A 860 2.91 -2.12 37.71
CA LYS A 860 3.24 -1.86 39.11
C LYS A 860 4.75 -1.70 39.32
N HIS A 861 5.55 -2.61 38.76
CA HIS A 861 7.02 -2.50 38.81
C HIS A 861 7.56 -1.26 38.11
N LEU A 862 6.94 -0.82 37.01
CA LEU A 862 7.28 0.42 36.32
C LEU A 862 6.99 1.65 37.19
N THR A 863 5.90 1.61 37.95
CA THR A 863 5.58 2.64 38.95
C THR A 863 6.64 2.68 40.05
N ASP A 864 7.08 1.52 40.55
CA ASP A 864 8.15 1.42 41.54
C ASP A 864 9.50 1.91 40.98
N ALA A 865 9.80 1.60 39.72
CA ALA A 865 10.97 2.07 38.99
C ALA A 865 11.02 3.60 38.89
N PHE A 866 9.90 4.23 38.55
CA PHE A 866 9.76 5.68 38.49
C PHE A 866 10.04 6.32 39.86
N LYS A 867 9.52 5.71 40.94
CA LYS A 867 9.77 6.16 42.32
C LYS A 867 11.24 6.02 42.73
N TYR A 868 11.95 4.99 42.27
CA TYR A 868 13.40 4.86 42.53
C TYR A 868 14.22 5.97 41.88
N ARG A 869 13.81 6.45 40.70
CA ARG A 869 14.47 7.54 39.96
C ARG A 869 14.10 8.93 40.48
N ASN A 870 12.88 9.14 41.00
CA ASN A 870 12.32 10.45 41.37
C ASN A 870 12.02 10.64 42.87
N ASN A 871 12.70 9.90 43.75
CA ASN A 871 12.41 9.96 45.19
C ASN A 871 12.71 11.35 45.79
N VAL A 872 11.73 11.91 46.51
CA VAL A 872 11.74 13.29 47.05
C VAL A 872 12.68 13.42 48.27
N ASP A 873 13.45 14.51 48.31
CA ASP A 873 14.33 14.89 49.42
C ASP A 873 13.51 15.25 50.68
N PRO A 874 13.82 14.66 51.85
CA PRO A 874 13.21 15.05 53.12
C PRO A 874 13.29 16.55 53.44
N ASP A 875 14.28 17.29 52.93
CA ASP A 875 14.46 18.72 53.19
C ASP A 875 13.38 19.60 52.51
N TYR A 876 12.83 19.18 51.37
CA TYR A 876 11.72 19.88 50.71
C TYR A 876 10.40 19.73 51.47
N LEU A 877 10.14 18.53 52.02
CA LEU A 877 8.99 18.27 52.88
C LEU A 877 9.08 19.06 54.20
N ARG A 878 10.29 19.38 54.69
CA ARG A 878 10.50 20.31 55.82
C ARG A 878 10.11 21.74 55.47
N GLU A 879 10.44 22.21 54.27
CA GLU A 879 10.16 23.58 53.82
C GLU A 879 8.65 23.83 53.64
N GLN A 880 7.91 22.85 53.09
CA GLN A 880 6.45 22.93 52.98
C GLN A 880 5.71 22.79 54.32
N ALA A 881 6.27 22.09 55.30
CA ALA A 881 5.64 21.90 56.61
C ALA A 881 5.52 23.19 57.43
N GLY A 882 6.28 24.24 57.08
CA GLY A 882 6.14 25.61 57.61
C GLY A 882 6.23 25.76 59.14
N LYS A 883 6.66 24.72 59.87
CA LYS A 883 6.71 24.71 61.34
C LYS A 883 7.97 23.99 61.85
N PRO A 884 8.62 24.50 62.91
CA PRO A 884 9.70 23.77 63.57
C PRO A 884 9.15 22.50 64.21
N PHE A 885 9.76 21.35 63.90
CA PHE A 885 9.47 20.07 64.55
C PHE A 885 10.00 20.07 65.99
N ALA A 886 9.31 19.37 66.90
CA ALA A 886 9.65 19.37 68.32
C ALA A 886 10.94 18.60 68.62
N ASP A 887 11.25 17.57 67.83
CA ASP A 887 12.45 16.74 67.91
C ASP A 887 12.71 16.00 66.58
N ALA A 888 13.88 15.35 66.46
CA ALA A 888 14.29 14.62 65.26
C ALA A 888 13.42 13.39 64.96
N ASP A 889 12.74 12.80 65.96
CA ASP A 889 11.92 11.61 65.77
C ASP A 889 10.52 11.96 65.24
N SER A 890 9.93 13.06 65.70
CA SER A 890 8.68 13.64 65.21
C SER A 890 8.82 14.19 63.79
N GLU A 891 9.97 14.79 63.49
CA GLU A 891 10.36 15.15 62.13
C GLU A 891 10.47 13.92 61.22
N LYS A 892 11.16 12.87 61.67
CA LYS A 892 11.32 11.63 60.90
C LYS A 892 9.99 10.90 60.68
N ALA A 893 9.08 10.94 61.64
CA ALA A 893 7.74 10.38 61.52
C ALA A 893 6.85 11.17 60.53
N TYR A 894 6.84 12.51 60.62
CA TYR A 894 6.11 13.36 59.68
C TYR A 894 6.64 13.22 58.25
N LEU A 895 7.96 13.22 58.06
CA LEU A 895 8.58 13.04 56.74
C LEU A 895 8.30 11.64 56.18
N ALA A 896 8.23 10.61 57.02
CA ALA A 896 7.82 9.27 56.61
C ALA A 896 6.34 9.20 56.22
N GLU A 897 5.46 9.91 56.94
CA GLU A 897 4.01 9.91 56.71
C GLU A 897 3.59 10.78 55.52
N ALA A 898 4.19 11.97 55.35
CA ALA A 898 4.01 12.82 54.17
C ALA A 898 4.54 12.13 52.90
N ARG A 899 5.68 11.44 52.99
CA ARG A 899 6.23 10.63 51.89
C ARG A 899 5.33 9.43 51.56
N LYS A 900 4.67 8.87 52.56
CA LYS A 900 3.69 7.78 52.41
C LYS A 900 2.41 8.30 51.72
N GLU A 901 1.86 9.42 52.19
CA GLU A 901 0.66 10.07 51.62
C GLU A 901 0.87 10.58 50.18
N TYR A 902 2.09 11.00 49.84
CA TYR A 902 2.44 11.51 48.51
C TYR A 902 2.72 10.42 47.47
N LEU A 903 3.27 9.26 47.88
CA LEU A 903 3.70 8.17 46.99
C LEU A 903 2.77 6.94 47.00
N GLU A 904 1.98 6.72 48.05
CA GLU A 904 1.06 5.57 48.15
C GLU A 904 -0.36 5.99 47.71
N GLY A 905 -0.84 5.45 46.58
CA GLY A 905 -2.23 5.62 46.10
C GLY A 905 -2.36 6.24 44.71
N LYS A 906 -1.36 6.99 44.24
CA LYS A 906 -1.35 7.61 42.91
C LYS A 906 -0.88 6.65 41.82
N GLN A 907 -1.50 6.71 40.65
CA GLN A 907 -1.08 5.93 39.47
C GLN A 907 0.14 6.55 38.78
N LEU A 908 0.91 5.77 38.01
CA LEU A 908 2.11 6.26 37.31
C LEU A 908 1.82 7.49 36.43
N ALA A 909 0.67 7.49 35.74
CA ALA A 909 0.27 8.62 34.91
C ALA A 909 0.13 9.92 35.73
N GLU A 910 -0.50 9.87 36.90
CA GLU A 910 -0.63 11.02 37.81
C GLU A 910 0.73 11.53 38.29
N LEU A 911 1.65 10.62 38.59
CA LEU A 911 3.01 10.98 39.05
C LEU A 911 3.83 11.67 37.95
N MET A 912 3.66 11.29 36.69
CA MET A 912 4.42 11.86 35.56
C MET A 912 3.94 13.25 35.13
N VAL A 913 2.69 13.62 35.44
CA VAL A 913 2.12 14.94 35.09
C VAL A 913 2.20 15.93 36.26
N ALA A 914 2.46 15.45 37.48
CA ALA A 914 2.45 16.29 38.68
C ALA A 914 3.62 17.31 38.70
N PRO A 915 3.35 18.62 38.84
CA PRO A 915 4.38 19.67 38.89
C PRO A 915 5.18 19.69 40.21
N GLU A 916 4.79 18.88 41.20
CA GLU A 916 5.40 18.83 42.53
C GLU A 916 6.43 17.69 42.69
N VAL A 917 6.47 16.72 41.75
CA VAL A 917 7.44 15.61 41.76
C VAL A 917 8.85 16.09 41.31
N THR A 918 9.03 17.40 41.11
CA THR A 918 10.09 17.99 40.29
C THR A 918 11.03 18.97 41.00
N MET A 919 10.99 19.11 42.33
CA MET A 919 11.92 20.00 43.03
C MET A 919 12.61 19.34 44.23
N ASN A 920 13.73 18.67 43.96
CA ASN A 920 15.06 18.96 44.52
C ASN A 920 15.99 17.74 44.34
N LEU A 921 17.02 17.95 43.51
CA LEU A 921 18.07 17.02 43.05
C LEU A 921 17.57 15.86 42.15
N PRO A 922 17.47 16.07 40.82
CA PRO A 922 17.36 14.95 39.89
C PRO A 922 18.64 14.16 39.91
N LYS A 923 18.53 12.84 39.82
CA LYS A 923 19.72 12.01 39.72
C LYS A 923 20.51 12.29 38.44
N PHE A 924 19.91 12.77 37.34
CA PHE A 924 20.65 13.07 36.11
C PHE A 924 20.43 14.48 35.56
N VAL A 925 21.53 15.11 35.15
CA VAL A 925 21.56 16.41 34.50
C VAL A 925 22.28 16.31 33.16
N LEU A 926 21.73 16.92 32.12
CA LEU A 926 22.32 16.93 30.78
C LEU A 926 23.13 18.22 30.54
N LYS A 927 24.47 18.09 30.54
CA LYS A 927 25.42 19.21 30.42
C LYS A 927 25.96 19.35 28.99
N ASN A 928 26.04 20.56 28.46
CA ASN A 928 26.69 20.85 27.17
C ASN A 928 28.23 20.76 27.29
N THR A 929 28.92 20.27 26.26
CA THR A 929 30.40 20.12 26.28
C THR A 929 31.16 21.29 25.65
N GLY A 930 30.47 22.21 24.96
CA GLY A 930 31.04 23.42 24.36
C GLY A 930 30.47 24.72 24.96
N PRO A 931 31.11 25.88 24.69
CA PRO A 931 30.54 27.19 25.02
C PRO A 931 29.23 27.42 24.22
N ARG A 932 28.21 27.98 24.86
CA ARG A 932 26.99 28.46 24.21
C ARG A 932 27.29 29.60 23.23
#